data_AF-A0ABD3QWT3-F1
#
_entry.id   AF-A0ABD3QWT3-F1
#
_cell.length_a   1.000
_cell.length_b   1.000
_cell.length_c   1.000
_cell.angle_alpha   90.00
_cell.angle_beta   90.00
_cell.angle_gamma   90.00
#
_symmetry.space_group_name_H-M   'P 1'
#
loop_
_entity.id
_entity.type
_entity.pdbx_description
1 polymer ?
#
loop_
_entity_poly.entity_id
_entity_poly.type
_entity_poly.pdbx_seq_one_letter_code
_entity_poly.pdbx_strand_id
1 'polypeptide(L)'
;MAAKSKKQRVAIIGAGVSGLATAWHLHTSSPEIDVHLFEADSRLGGHAHTLTLDTKNKTADDCTNGNGKQAETDKTGEKVDIDVGFMVYNNGNYPNMTKWFDHLGVKGEDTDMSLSISLDRGNTVEWSSHSLTGVFASPANIVSPQFHTFLRDLLYFNANAGKILLLPEDHPYRNVTIREYLNREGYSEQFASYYLIPMMAALWSASVEDVFSFPASSLVEFMCNHRMLQLFDRPQYQTPAGRSIQYTSKMVEILGEKSHTSTPIVGMKKSVKGGAVVYELFTTGNKSVGLFDHVVFACHSPQALSILESVTDIDPNLLKSLGKIEYADNVVYVHSDRELMPQRKAAWGSWNCMGKSDLLTSYHKTDGKTKHEAMEGAASGFGSKLADDSNGHTNGDVSHLEGEDGRMRGVYVTYYINRLQNLETETDVFVSLNPHTPPKKELTYRRQIMAHPQFTHETHEGRAEIKEQFQGKDGLWFCGAYMGYGFHEDGCRHGFDVATAINRVPLPWVKEEKQLVLPPPDLARFTFEQNNTLLRKLKDFITYRIPVAVCRVFVTRFLKNAITKGELQLKLNDGSLLSFGDKTPCEGDPHPVIARVFDDWFFVKIATEYDLGLARSYLDGHFLIEPLEKEEDYHWTLRSSTSTVKDETNGIIGDPVGLTRLFLLFVGNRDVRTIGLRSSKQHTMANALQNASGLAISKIGSLFNFLRFKLLMDNSERGGSLKNIHAHYDISNDMFRTFLDKETLMYSSAIYDAVAAPEAVGSPSSGLVFKGSLEEAQWRKLDTLCDRAQLQPGQQLLDIGFGWGGLSIHAAKKYGCHVTGITLSVEQKALAEERVKKEGLEHLVNFEVIDYRTFARRADNQGKFDRIISCEMIEAVGHEHLCEFFWAVEQVLKYDGVIVMEAITTPEMRYETYIRTTDFINTIIFPGGICPSLHALVDAAYKGSTLTLEHIDNIGLHYAETLAEWRRRFNSSEKTVRKMGFDDVFMRVWNYYMTYCEAGFRSQTQHCLILVFSRPGNRALVPLSESRSVTQMKALTEAEVNQWLK
;
A
#
# COMPACT_ATOMS: atom_id res chain seq x y z
N MET A 1 2.67 6.62 65.28
CA MET A 1 1.92 7.40 64.28
C MET A 1 2.77 7.46 63.01
N ALA A 2 2.39 6.72 61.96
CA ALA A 2 3.08 6.80 60.68
C ALA A 2 2.81 8.19 60.09
N ALA A 3 3.87 8.93 59.73
CA ALA A 3 3.74 10.21 59.05
C ALA A 3 2.94 9.99 57.76
N LYS A 4 1.78 10.65 57.61
CA LYS A 4 1.01 10.64 56.36
C LYS A 4 1.95 11.12 55.25
N SER A 5 2.27 10.25 54.30
CA SER A 5 2.91 10.62 53.03
C SER A 5 2.13 11.81 52.45
N LYS A 6 2.82 12.92 52.16
CA LYS A 6 2.19 14.12 51.59
C LYS A 6 1.76 13.75 50.16
N LYS A 7 0.46 13.84 49.88
CA LYS A 7 -0.07 13.58 48.53
C LYS A 7 0.61 14.47 47.50
N GLN A 8 0.99 13.88 46.38
CA GLN A 8 1.58 14.58 45.25
C GLN A 8 0.48 15.39 44.54
N ARG A 9 0.69 16.69 44.31
CA ARG A 9 -0.31 17.57 43.70
C ARG A 9 0.00 17.77 42.21
N VAL A 10 -0.99 17.51 41.36
CA VAL A 10 -0.88 17.63 39.90
C VAL A 10 -1.89 18.64 39.39
N ALA A 11 -1.41 19.67 38.70
CA ALA A 11 -2.26 20.61 37.97
C ALA A 11 -2.35 20.20 36.51
N ILE A 12 -3.56 20.18 35.95
CA ILE A 12 -3.84 19.94 34.54
C ILE A 12 -4.46 21.22 33.99
N ILE A 13 -3.84 21.81 32.97
CA ILE A 13 -4.24 23.07 32.37
C ILE A 13 -4.91 22.76 31.03
N GLY A 14 -6.22 23.02 30.94
CA GLY A 14 -7.07 22.69 29.79
C GLY A 14 -7.91 21.42 30.03
N ALA A 15 -9.21 21.53 29.83
CA ALA A 15 -10.19 20.46 29.99
C ALA A 15 -10.78 19.98 28.66
N GLY A 16 -9.98 20.00 27.59
CA GLY A 16 -10.23 19.21 26.40
C GLY A 16 -10.11 17.70 26.68
N VAL A 17 -10.33 16.87 25.66
CA VAL A 17 -10.28 15.40 25.78
C VAL A 17 -9.00 14.88 26.44
N SER A 18 -7.84 15.47 26.14
CA SER A 18 -6.54 15.10 26.73
C SER A 18 -6.47 15.38 28.22
N GLY A 19 -6.93 16.56 28.65
CA GLY A 19 -6.95 16.96 30.05
C GLY A 19 -7.93 16.12 30.86
N LEU A 20 -9.10 15.84 30.31
CA LEU A 20 -10.12 14.99 30.93
C LEU A 20 -9.63 13.53 31.06
N ALA A 21 -9.01 12.97 30.03
CA ALA A 21 -8.41 11.64 30.06
C ALA A 21 -7.29 11.54 31.12
N THR A 22 -6.40 12.54 31.16
CA THR A 22 -5.34 12.64 32.17
C THR A 22 -5.92 12.70 33.59
N ALA A 23 -6.89 13.60 33.80
CA ALA A 23 -7.52 13.82 35.10
C ALA A 23 -8.25 12.58 35.59
N TRP A 24 -9.01 11.93 34.71
CA TRP A 24 -9.73 10.70 35.01
C TRP A 24 -8.79 9.60 35.45
N HIS A 25 -7.73 9.32 34.67
CA HIS A 25 -6.82 8.22 34.97
C HIS A 25 -6.08 8.49 36.28
N LEU A 26 -5.48 9.67 36.47
CA LEU A 26 -4.79 10.02 37.72
C LEU A 26 -5.72 9.94 38.94
N HIS A 27 -6.94 10.45 38.83
CA HIS A 27 -7.90 10.47 39.94
C HIS A 27 -8.38 9.07 40.33
N THR A 28 -8.66 8.22 39.35
CA THR A 28 -9.26 6.90 39.59
C THR A 28 -8.25 5.81 39.95
N SER A 29 -7.00 5.97 39.51
CA SER A 29 -5.97 4.93 39.66
C SER A 29 -5.06 5.09 40.88
N SER A 30 -4.91 6.31 41.44
CA SER A 30 -4.01 6.54 42.58
C SER A 30 -4.61 7.46 43.65
N PRO A 31 -4.86 6.96 44.88
CA PRO A 31 -5.35 7.79 45.97
C PRO A 31 -4.28 8.75 46.54
N GLU A 32 -3.00 8.56 46.17
CA GLU A 32 -1.87 9.36 46.62
C GLU A 32 -1.67 10.65 45.81
N ILE A 33 -2.38 10.80 44.69
CA ILE A 33 -2.30 11.96 43.82
C ILE A 33 -3.52 12.88 44.03
N ASP A 34 -3.26 14.15 44.23
CA ASP A 34 -4.26 15.20 44.34
C ASP A 34 -4.32 16.00 43.03
N VAL A 35 -5.27 15.61 42.17
CA VAL A 35 -5.47 16.17 40.82
C VAL A 35 -6.32 17.44 40.88
N HIS A 36 -5.90 18.50 40.19
CA HIS A 36 -6.67 19.71 39.94
C HIS A 36 -6.71 20.00 38.44
N LEU A 37 -7.91 20.11 37.86
CA LEU A 37 -8.12 20.44 36.46
C LEU A 37 -8.59 21.88 36.33
N PHE A 38 -7.88 22.70 35.56
CA PHE A 38 -8.18 24.12 35.35
C PHE A 38 -8.63 24.36 33.91
N GLU A 39 -9.81 24.95 33.74
CA GLU A 39 -10.39 25.27 32.44
C GLU A 39 -10.71 26.76 32.35
N ALA A 40 -10.33 27.37 31.23
CA ALA A 40 -10.55 28.78 30.96
C ALA A 40 -12.03 29.09 30.69
N ASP A 41 -12.72 28.21 29.96
CA ASP A 41 -14.15 28.34 29.67
C ASP A 41 -15.01 27.94 30.88
N SER A 42 -16.27 28.34 30.83
CA SER A 42 -17.33 27.96 31.78
C SER A 42 -17.74 26.48 31.72
N ARG A 43 -17.22 25.72 30.74
CA ARG A 43 -17.56 24.32 30.46
C ARG A 43 -16.32 23.45 30.27
N LEU A 44 -16.45 22.15 30.54
CA LEU A 44 -15.44 21.16 30.15
C LEU A 44 -15.69 20.67 28.70
N GLY A 45 -14.65 20.17 28.05
CA GLY A 45 -14.73 19.46 26.76
C GLY A 45 -13.92 20.08 25.63
N GLY A 46 -13.60 21.37 25.68
CA GLY A 46 -12.90 22.05 24.58
C GLY A 46 -13.65 21.88 23.25
N HIS A 47 -13.02 21.27 22.24
CA HIS A 47 -13.66 20.96 20.95
C HIS A 47 -14.83 19.95 21.03
N ALA A 48 -14.94 19.16 22.09
CA ALA A 48 -16.17 18.44 22.38
C ALA A 48 -17.20 19.45 22.91
N HIS A 49 -18.10 19.89 22.03
CA HIS A 49 -19.01 21.00 22.29
C HIS A 49 -20.40 20.68 21.77
N THR A 50 -21.32 20.51 22.71
CA THR A 50 -22.75 20.32 22.44
C THR A 50 -23.49 21.65 22.53
N LEU A 51 -24.33 21.93 21.54
CA LEU A 51 -25.21 23.09 21.44
C LEU A 51 -26.67 22.65 21.47
N THR A 52 -27.52 23.40 22.15
CA THR A 52 -28.97 23.23 22.08
C THR A 52 -29.54 24.22 21.07
N LEU A 53 -30.07 23.71 19.96
CA LEU A 53 -30.68 24.52 18.91
C LEU A 53 -32.18 24.69 19.18
N ASP A 54 -32.66 25.93 19.07
CA ASP A 54 -34.09 26.23 18.95
C ASP A 54 -34.41 26.46 17.47
N THR A 55 -34.95 25.42 16.83
CA THR A 55 -35.24 25.41 15.37
C THR A 55 -36.31 26.43 14.97
N LYS A 56 -37.14 26.86 15.92
CA LYS A 56 -38.24 27.82 15.73
C LYS A 56 -37.79 29.26 15.90
N ASN A 57 -37.07 29.53 16.99
CA ASN A 57 -36.57 30.87 17.31
C ASN A 57 -35.22 31.18 16.65
N LYS A 58 -34.62 30.22 15.93
CA LYS A 58 -33.33 30.35 15.22
C LYS A 58 -32.20 30.80 16.14
N THR A 59 -32.10 30.16 17.30
CA THR A 59 -31.03 30.42 18.29
C THR A 59 -30.30 29.13 18.66
N ALA A 60 -29.08 29.26 19.19
CA ALA A 60 -28.24 28.15 19.60
C ALA A 60 -27.41 28.52 20.83
N ASP A 61 -27.75 27.90 21.96
CA ASP A 61 -27.11 28.15 23.24
C ASP A 61 -26.13 27.03 23.60
N ASP A 62 -25.12 27.36 24.42
CA ASP A 62 -24.22 26.35 24.97
C ASP A 62 -25.00 25.43 25.92
N CYS A 63 -24.90 24.12 25.70
CA CYS A 63 -25.42 23.15 26.68
C CYS A 63 -24.40 23.08 27.84
N THR A 64 -24.82 23.42 29.06
CA THR A 64 -23.90 23.59 30.21
C THR A 64 -24.10 22.51 31.28
N ASN A 65 -23.00 22.13 31.92
CA ASN A 65 -22.97 21.09 32.97
C ASN A 65 -23.34 21.64 34.38
N GLY A 66 -24.01 22.80 34.46
CA GLY A 66 -24.30 23.50 35.72
C GLY A 66 -25.80 23.62 35.99
N ASN A 67 -26.33 22.75 36.86
CA ASN A 67 -27.70 22.74 37.38
C ASN A 67 -28.84 22.66 36.34
N GLY A 68 -29.11 21.44 35.88
CA GLY A 68 -30.48 20.98 35.70
C GLY A 68 -30.99 20.89 34.25
N LYS A 69 -31.29 19.64 33.88
CA LYS A 69 -32.01 19.19 32.67
C LYS A 69 -31.29 19.38 31.35
N GLN A 70 -30.66 18.29 30.94
CA GLN A 70 -30.42 17.95 29.55
C GLN A 70 -31.75 17.98 28.79
N ALA A 71 -31.88 18.82 27.77
CA ALA A 71 -33.02 18.75 26.88
C ALA A 71 -32.77 17.60 25.89
N GLU A 72 -33.29 16.41 26.20
CA GLU A 72 -33.69 15.48 25.14
C GLU A 72 -34.54 16.27 24.13
N THR A 73 -34.47 15.89 22.85
CA THR A 73 -35.33 16.43 21.80
C THR A 73 -36.72 16.60 22.38
N ASP A 74 -37.23 17.84 22.45
CA ASP A 74 -38.59 17.97 22.93
C ASP A 74 -39.49 17.14 22.02
N LYS A 75 -40.59 16.60 22.54
CA LYS A 75 -41.48 15.72 21.75
C LYS A 75 -42.02 16.38 20.48
N THR A 76 -41.80 17.68 20.33
CA THR A 76 -42.19 18.51 19.19
C THR A 76 -41.09 18.65 18.13
N GLY A 77 -39.83 18.27 18.41
CA GLY A 77 -38.69 18.46 17.51
C GLY A 77 -38.24 19.92 17.37
N GLU A 78 -38.73 20.83 18.22
CA GLU A 78 -38.48 22.26 18.19
C GLU A 78 -37.11 22.60 18.81
N LYS A 79 -36.68 21.86 19.84
CA LYS A 79 -35.33 21.95 20.43
C LYS A 79 -34.52 20.67 20.25
N VAL A 80 -33.28 20.81 19.77
CA VAL A 80 -32.41 19.68 19.41
C VAL A 80 -30.97 19.93 19.83
N ASP A 81 -30.35 18.94 20.50
CA ASP A 81 -28.93 18.99 20.84
C ASP A 81 -28.05 18.44 19.69
N ILE A 82 -26.99 19.19 19.36
CA ILE A 82 -26.01 18.81 18.33
C ILE A 82 -24.58 18.99 18.83
N ASP A 83 -23.66 18.15 18.38
CA ASP A 83 -22.22 18.38 18.52
C ASP A 83 -21.67 19.13 17.31
N VAL A 84 -20.73 20.06 17.52
CA VAL A 84 -20.14 20.88 16.44
C VAL A 84 -18.63 20.72 16.26
N GLY A 85 -17.94 20.01 17.17
CA GLY A 85 -16.53 19.68 17.03
C GLY A 85 -16.28 18.18 17.07
N PHE A 86 -16.39 17.56 18.25
CA PHE A 86 -16.38 16.09 18.35
C PHE A 86 -17.74 15.49 18.01
N MET A 87 -17.90 15.00 16.79
CA MET A 87 -19.19 14.48 16.33
C MET A 87 -19.25 12.95 16.25
N VAL A 88 -18.14 12.30 15.90
CA VAL A 88 -18.11 10.85 15.62
C VAL A 88 -16.80 10.17 16.04
N TYR A 89 -16.88 8.87 16.26
CA TYR A 89 -15.75 7.97 16.52
C TYR A 89 -16.06 6.56 15.98
N ASN A 90 -15.10 5.63 16.05
CA ASN A 90 -15.38 4.22 15.81
C ASN A 90 -14.44 3.33 16.63
N ASN A 91 -14.87 2.11 16.94
CA ASN A 91 -14.14 1.23 17.86
C ASN A 91 -12.75 0.80 17.37
N GLY A 92 -12.51 0.79 16.06
CA GLY A 92 -11.22 0.42 15.49
C GLY A 92 -10.18 1.53 15.61
N ASN A 93 -10.57 2.76 15.31
CA ASN A 93 -9.65 3.91 15.25
C ASN A 93 -9.61 4.70 16.57
N TYR A 94 -10.55 4.46 17.49
CA TYR A 94 -10.66 5.14 18.79
C TYR A 94 -10.63 4.13 19.95
N PRO A 95 -9.64 3.21 20.02
CA PRO A 95 -9.69 2.09 20.96
C PRO A 95 -9.68 2.54 22.42
N ASN A 96 -8.87 3.55 22.79
CA ASN A 96 -8.80 4.01 24.18
C ASN A 96 -10.03 4.83 24.54
N MET A 97 -10.49 5.70 23.65
CA MET A 97 -11.70 6.49 23.87
C MET A 97 -12.95 5.62 23.98
N THR A 98 -13.12 4.59 23.13
CA THR A 98 -14.22 3.62 23.26
C THR A 98 -14.18 2.92 24.61
N LYS A 99 -13.01 2.42 25.05
CA LYS A 99 -12.89 1.76 26.36
C LYS A 99 -13.11 2.71 27.54
N TRP A 100 -12.76 3.97 27.38
CA TRP A 100 -13.03 5.00 28.37
C TRP A 100 -14.53 5.34 28.42
N PHE A 101 -15.19 5.44 27.28
CA PHE A 101 -16.65 5.61 27.20
C PHE A 101 -17.39 4.43 27.86
N ASP A 102 -16.95 3.20 27.62
CA ASP A 102 -17.47 2.01 28.31
C ASP A 102 -17.37 2.16 29.85
N HIS A 103 -16.23 2.67 30.36
CA HIS A 103 -16.04 2.91 31.80
C HIS A 103 -16.90 4.05 32.35
N LEU A 104 -17.11 5.10 31.56
CA LEU A 104 -17.97 6.23 31.93
C LEU A 104 -19.47 5.91 31.76
N GLY A 105 -19.80 4.78 31.13
CA GLY A 105 -21.18 4.41 30.80
C GLY A 105 -21.77 5.23 29.65
N VAL A 106 -20.93 5.84 28.81
CA VAL A 106 -21.33 6.64 27.64
C VAL A 106 -21.51 5.69 26.46
N LYS A 107 -22.72 5.65 25.90
CA LYS A 107 -23.05 4.77 24.78
C LYS A 107 -22.81 5.46 23.45
N GLY A 108 -22.46 4.68 22.42
CA GLY A 108 -22.46 5.12 21.03
C GLY A 108 -23.74 4.72 20.30
N GLU A 109 -24.10 5.52 19.30
CA GLU A 109 -25.15 5.23 18.31
C GLU A 109 -24.54 5.15 16.92
N ASP A 110 -24.89 4.12 16.16
CA ASP A 110 -24.40 3.94 14.80
C ASP A 110 -24.81 5.14 13.92
N THR A 111 -23.87 5.64 13.12
CA THR A 111 -24.09 6.82 12.27
C THR A 111 -23.45 6.67 10.88
N ASP A 112 -23.90 7.48 9.94
CA ASP A 112 -23.37 7.57 8.58
C ASP A 112 -22.21 8.58 8.51
N MET A 113 -21.15 8.21 7.79
CA MET A 113 -19.97 9.05 7.52
C MET A 113 -19.69 9.18 6.02
N SER A 114 -20.74 9.25 5.21
CA SER A 114 -20.64 9.36 3.75
C SER A 114 -20.04 10.70 3.30
N LEU A 115 -19.04 10.63 2.43
CA LEU A 115 -18.38 11.76 1.81
C LEU A 115 -19.12 12.16 0.54
N SER A 116 -19.26 13.46 0.32
CA SER A 116 -19.77 14.04 -0.92
C SER A 116 -18.82 15.09 -1.45
N ILE A 117 -18.65 15.13 -2.77
CA ILE A 117 -17.86 16.14 -3.47
C ILE A 117 -18.75 16.83 -4.49
N SER A 118 -18.83 18.16 -4.45
CA SER A 118 -19.52 18.99 -5.44
C SER A 118 -18.61 20.16 -5.85
N LEU A 119 -18.11 20.12 -7.09
CA LEU A 119 -17.28 21.18 -7.65
C LEU A 119 -18.08 22.03 -8.63
N ASP A 120 -17.90 23.35 -8.54
CA ASP A 120 -18.58 24.36 -9.37
C ASP A 120 -20.10 24.23 -9.29
N ARG A 121 -20.62 24.01 -8.08
CA ARG A 121 -22.04 23.71 -7.81
C ARG A 121 -22.57 22.52 -8.62
N GLY A 122 -21.73 21.50 -8.79
CA GLY A 122 -22.05 20.24 -9.45
C GLY A 122 -22.06 20.29 -10.97
N ASN A 123 -21.51 21.36 -11.57
CA ASN A 123 -21.32 21.48 -13.02
C ASN A 123 -20.10 20.70 -13.51
N THR A 124 -19.03 20.62 -12.71
CA THR A 124 -17.82 19.86 -13.06
C THR A 124 -17.92 18.42 -12.60
N VAL A 125 -18.16 18.21 -11.31
CA VAL A 125 -18.42 16.88 -10.76
C VAL A 125 -19.34 17.00 -9.55
N GLU A 126 -20.22 16.01 -9.38
CA GLU A 126 -21.01 15.87 -8.17
C GLU A 126 -21.24 14.38 -7.89
N TRP A 127 -20.78 13.88 -6.75
CA TRP A 127 -20.91 12.47 -6.36
C TRP A 127 -20.85 12.28 -4.83
N SER A 128 -21.34 11.14 -4.35
CA SER A 128 -21.32 10.76 -2.93
C SER A 128 -20.98 9.29 -2.74
N SER A 129 -20.31 8.97 -1.63
CA SER A 129 -19.96 7.59 -1.25
C SER A 129 -21.09 6.83 -0.54
N HIS A 130 -22.24 7.46 -0.29
CA HIS A 130 -23.35 6.86 0.46
C HIS A 130 -24.00 5.66 -0.27
N SER A 131 -24.12 5.71 -1.59
CA SER A 131 -24.81 4.70 -2.38
C SER A 131 -24.37 4.74 -3.85
N LEU A 132 -24.73 3.70 -4.63
CA LEU A 132 -24.52 3.71 -6.09
C LEU A 132 -25.24 4.87 -6.77
N THR A 133 -26.43 5.24 -6.28
CA THR A 133 -27.16 6.42 -6.74
C THR A 133 -26.47 7.73 -6.38
N GLY A 134 -25.70 7.74 -5.28
CA GLY A 134 -24.84 8.85 -4.89
C GLY A 134 -23.59 8.96 -5.76
N VAL A 135 -22.93 7.84 -6.09
CA VAL A 135 -21.74 7.83 -6.98
C VAL A 135 -22.08 8.41 -8.35
N PHE A 136 -23.26 8.06 -8.88
CA PHE A 136 -23.79 8.58 -10.13
C PHE A 136 -24.89 9.63 -9.92
N ALA A 137 -24.79 10.44 -8.85
CA ALA A 137 -25.77 11.49 -8.56
C ALA A 137 -25.93 12.46 -9.75
N SER A 138 -24.84 12.74 -10.46
CA SER A 138 -24.87 13.30 -11.80
C SER A 138 -24.86 12.19 -12.86
N PRO A 139 -25.93 12.03 -13.68
CA PRO A 139 -25.95 11.03 -14.75
C PRO A 139 -24.81 11.19 -15.77
N ALA A 140 -24.29 12.41 -15.93
CA ALA A 140 -23.15 12.67 -16.80
C ALA A 140 -21.87 11.92 -16.36
N ASN A 141 -21.73 11.62 -15.06
CA ASN A 141 -20.59 10.85 -14.53
C ASN A 141 -20.52 9.44 -15.13
N ILE A 142 -21.65 8.86 -15.55
CA ILE A 142 -21.72 7.51 -16.15
C ILE A 142 -20.95 7.46 -17.48
N VAL A 143 -20.90 8.57 -18.23
CA VAL A 143 -20.28 8.63 -19.55
C VAL A 143 -19.05 9.54 -19.60
N SER A 144 -18.70 10.19 -18.48
CA SER A 144 -17.56 11.10 -18.39
C SER A 144 -16.23 10.34 -18.34
N PRO A 145 -15.34 10.47 -19.33
CA PRO A 145 -14.01 9.86 -19.28
C PRO A 145 -13.20 10.34 -18.08
N GLN A 146 -13.32 11.62 -17.71
CA GLN A 146 -12.67 12.22 -16.55
C GLN A 146 -13.07 11.52 -15.24
N PHE A 147 -14.37 11.26 -15.07
CA PHE A 147 -14.87 10.58 -13.88
C PHE A 147 -14.40 9.12 -13.80
N HIS A 148 -14.34 8.41 -14.93
CA HIS A 148 -13.81 7.05 -14.98
C HIS A 148 -12.30 7.00 -14.70
N THR A 149 -11.53 7.98 -15.17
CA THR A 149 -10.11 8.13 -14.82
C THR A 149 -9.93 8.32 -13.31
N PHE A 150 -10.75 9.18 -12.69
CA PHE A 150 -10.78 9.32 -11.24
C PHE A 150 -11.05 7.99 -10.54
N LEU A 151 -12.10 7.25 -10.94
CA LEU A 151 -12.45 5.97 -10.29
C LEU A 151 -11.31 4.96 -10.44
N ARG A 152 -10.69 4.86 -11.62
CA ARG A 152 -9.52 4.00 -11.87
C ARG A 152 -8.39 4.33 -10.90
N ASP A 153 -8.05 5.61 -10.80
CA ASP A 153 -6.93 6.08 -9.98
C ASP A 153 -7.22 5.96 -8.48
N LEU A 154 -8.48 6.14 -8.06
CA LEU A 154 -8.92 5.83 -6.69
C LEU A 154 -8.70 4.36 -6.34
N LEU A 155 -9.06 3.44 -7.23
CA LEU A 155 -8.80 2.01 -7.03
C LEU A 155 -7.30 1.70 -7.02
N TYR A 156 -6.52 2.36 -7.88
CA TYR A 156 -5.07 2.21 -7.93
C TYR A 156 -4.41 2.73 -6.65
N PHE A 157 -4.81 3.91 -6.17
CA PHE A 157 -4.33 4.51 -4.91
C PHE A 157 -4.61 3.58 -3.74
N ASN A 158 -5.86 3.12 -3.61
CA ASN A 158 -6.29 2.20 -2.56
C ASN A 158 -5.47 0.89 -2.53
N ALA A 159 -5.05 0.39 -3.70
CA ALA A 159 -4.27 -0.84 -3.80
C ALA A 159 -2.76 -0.66 -3.60
N ASN A 160 -2.20 0.54 -3.84
CA ASN A 160 -0.76 0.73 -3.93
C ASN A 160 -0.18 1.72 -2.93
N ALA A 161 -0.98 2.66 -2.40
CA ALA A 161 -0.48 3.74 -1.55
C ALA A 161 0.28 3.20 -0.33
N GLY A 162 -0.23 2.15 0.31
CA GLY A 162 0.39 1.51 1.49
C GLY A 162 1.83 1.02 1.28
N LYS A 163 2.28 0.81 0.03
CA LYS A 163 3.65 0.38 -0.28
C LYS A 163 4.72 1.37 0.18
N ILE A 164 4.41 2.66 0.23
CA ILE A 164 5.36 3.68 0.74
C ILE A 164 5.73 3.43 2.21
N LEU A 165 4.83 2.80 2.99
CA LEU A 165 5.05 2.50 4.40
C LEU A 165 5.91 1.25 4.63
N LEU A 166 6.16 0.45 3.58
CA LEU A 166 7.04 -0.72 3.64
C LEU A 166 8.53 -0.34 3.55
N LEU A 167 8.82 0.89 3.14
CA LEU A 167 10.18 1.40 3.03
C LEU A 167 10.75 1.72 4.42
N PRO A 168 12.08 1.64 4.62
CA PRO A 168 12.73 2.12 5.84
C PRO A 168 12.32 3.56 6.19
N GLU A 169 12.24 3.89 7.49
CA GLU A 169 11.80 5.23 7.94
C GLU A 169 12.69 6.37 7.41
N ASP A 170 13.98 6.11 7.24
CA ASP A 170 14.98 7.03 6.70
C ASP A 170 15.01 7.10 5.16
N HIS A 171 14.20 6.28 4.48
CA HIS A 171 14.20 6.24 3.02
C HIS A 171 13.70 7.57 2.44
N PRO A 172 14.45 8.22 1.52
CA PRO A 172 14.10 9.55 0.98
C PRO A 172 12.69 9.63 0.40
N TYR A 173 12.20 8.51 -0.15
CA TYR A 173 10.85 8.45 -0.72
C TYR A 173 9.72 8.54 0.31
N ARG A 174 9.94 8.24 1.60
CA ARG A 174 8.91 8.45 2.65
C ARG A 174 8.70 9.93 2.96
N ASN A 175 9.69 10.77 2.67
CA ASN A 175 9.70 12.18 3.04
C ASN A 175 9.29 13.12 1.90
N VAL A 176 8.81 12.59 0.78
CA VAL A 176 8.28 13.42 -0.31
C VAL A 176 6.92 14.00 0.06
N THR A 177 6.61 15.16 -0.51
CA THR A 177 5.30 15.82 -0.37
C THR A 177 4.21 15.06 -1.11
N ILE A 178 2.94 15.27 -0.75
CA ILE A 178 1.78 14.72 -1.49
C ILE A 178 1.87 15.12 -2.97
N ARG A 179 2.26 16.35 -3.28
CA ARG A 179 2.43 16.82 -4.67
C ARG A 179 3.43 15.98 -5.45
N GLU A 180 4.62 15.79 -4.88
CA GLU A 180 5.68 14.98 -5.50
C GLU A 180 5.26 13.53 -5.64
N TYR A 181 4.60 12.97 -4.62
CA TYR A 181 4.06 11.62 -4.65
C TYR A 181 3.05 11.43 -5.78
N LEU A 182 2.07 12.34 -5.89
CA LEU A 182 1.06 12.27 -6.95
C LEU A 182 1.67 12.37 -8.35
N ASN A 183 2.61 13.29 -8.54
CA ASN A 183 3.33 13.47 -9.80
C ASN A 183 4.18 12.26 -10.17
N ARG A 184 4.93 11.71 -9.21
CA ARG A 184 5.85 10.58 -9.42
C ARG A 184 5.12 9.28 -9.73
N GLU A 185 4.04 9.00 -9.01
CA GLU A 185 3.22 7.81 -9.24
C GLU A 185 2.34 7.94 -10.49
N GLY A 186 2.11 9.17 -10.96
CA GLY A 186 1.34 9.45 -12.18
C GLY A 186 -0.17 9.42 -11.97
N TYR A 187 -0.64 9.83 -10.79
CA TYR A 187 -2.07 10.01 -10.53
C TYR A 187 -2.62 11.16 -11.36
N SER A 188 -3.86 11.01 -11.84
CA SER A 188 -4.55 12.05 -12.61
C SER A 188 -5.00 13.22 -11.74
N GLU A 189 -5.16 14.35 -12.42
CA GLU A 189 -5.74 15.57 -11.85
C GLU A 189 -7.16 15.38 -11.35
N GLN A 190 -7.92 14.50 -12.02
CA GLN A 190 -9.27 14.16 -11.61
C GLN A 190 -9.26 13.41 -10.28
N PHE A 191 -8.31 12.51 -10.05
CA PHE A 191 -8.20 11.85 -8.74
C PHE A 191 -7.84 12.83 -7.62
N ALA A 192 -6.86 13.69 -7.87
CA ALA A 192 -6.48 14.72 -6.90
C ALA A 192 -7.65 15.67 -6.59
N SER A 193 -8.29 16.21 -7.63
CA SER A 193 -9.32 17.25 -7.51
C SER A 193 -10.70 16.71 -7.11
N TYR A 194 -11.09 15.51 -7.54
CA TYR A 194 -12.43 14.98 -7.31
C TYR A 194 -12.54 14.14 -6.03
N TYR A 195 -11.43 13.91 -5.33
CA TYR A 195 -11.42 13.09 -4.13
C TYR A 195 -10.36 13.51 -3.11
N LEU A 196 -9.07 13.38 -3.45
CA LEU A 196 -8.02 13.41 -2.44
C LEU A 196 -7.92 14.79 -1.77
N ILE A 197 -7.75 15.85 -2.56
CA ILE A 197 -7.56 17.20 -2.03
C ILE A 197 -8.80 17.70 -1.28
N PRO A 198 -10.03 17.62 -1.83
CA PRO A 198 -11.21 18.05 -1.08
C PRO A 198 -11.43 17.28 0.23
N MET A 199 -11.14 15.98 0.25
CA MET A 199 -11.26 15.15 1.45
C MET A 199 -10.24 15.57 2.52
N MET A 200 -8.97 15.81 2.14
CA MET A 200 -7.91 16.21 3.06
C MET A 200 -8.07 17.64 3.57
N ALA A 201 -8.45 18.57 2.68
CA ALA A 201 -8.78 19.93 3.05
C ALA A 201 -9.90 19.95 4.10
N ALA A 202 -10.95 19.12 3.92
CA ALA A 202 -12.03 19.00 4.88
C ALA A 202 -11.63 18.34 6.20
N LEU A 203 -10.78 17.30 6.18
CA LEU A 203 -10.35 16.60 7.41
C LEU A 203 -9.47 17.48 8.31
N TRP A 204 -8.54 18.22 7.74
CA TRP A 204 -7.57 19.02 8.51
C TRP A 204 -7.83 20.52 8.50
N SER A 205 -8.92 20.96 7.86
CA SER A 205 -9.24 22.38 7.65
C SER A 205 -8.03 23.14 7.06
N ALA A 206 -7.42 22.53 6.05
CA ALA A 206 -6.16 22.93 5.46
C ALA A 206 -6.39 23.48 4.04
N SER A 207 -5.61 24.50 3.66
CA SER A 207 -5.68 25.02 2.30
C SER A 207 -5.20 23.98 1.30
N VAL A 208 -5.50 24.18 0.01
CA VAL A 208 -5.05 23.27 -1.06
C VAL A 208 -3.52 23.14 -1.07
N GLU A 209 -2.81 24.25 -0.85
CA GLU A 209 -1.35 24.25 -0.83
C GLU A 209 -0.79 23.55 0.40
N ASP A 210 -1.41 23.75 1.57
CA ASP A 210 -1.04 23.04 2.80
C ASP A 210 -1.14 21.53 2.57
N VAL A 211 -2.28 21.05 2.04
CA VAL A 211 -2.47 19.62 1.72
C VAL A 211 -1.38 19.14 0.78
N PHE A 212 -1.04 19.86 -0.28
CA PHE A 212 0.01 19.41 -1.20
C PHE A 212 1.40 19.32 -0.57
N SER A 213 1.68 20.17 0.42
CA SER A 213 2.96 20.21 1.14
C SER A 213 3.11 19.12 2.21
N PHE A 214 2.02 18.46 2.61
CA PHE A 214 2.08 17.44 3.65
C PHE A 214 2.94 16.24 3.21
N PRO A 215 3.65 15.58 4.15
CA PRO A 215 4.37 14.35 3.86
C PRO A 215 3.42 13.25 3.37
N ALA A 216 3.72 12.65 2.22
CA ALA A 216 2.88 11.61 1.62
C ALA A 216 2.79 10.36 2.49
N SER A 217 3.88 9.97 3.17
CA SER A 217 3.86 8.82 4.08
C SER A 217 2.91 9.02 5.25
N SER A 218 2.86 10.21 5.84
CA SER A 218 1.93 10.53 6.94
C SER A 218 0.47 10.48 6.49
N LEU A 219 0.17 10.93 5.27
CA LEU A 219 -1.15 10.77 4.66
C LEU A 219 -1.51 9.29 4.53
N VAL A 220 -0.64 8.50 3.90
CA VAL A 220 -0.92 7.10 3.63
C VAL A 220 -1.07 6.33 4.94
N GLU A 221 -0.21 6.60 5.92
CA GLU A 221 -0.31 6.04 7.27
C GLU A 221 -1.64 6.38 7.93
N PHE A 222 -2.06 7.65 7.86
CA PHE A 222 -3.37 8.08 8.33
C PHE A 222 -4.50 7.29 7.65
N MET A 223 -4.48 7.18 6.31
CA MET A 223 -5.51 6.48 5.56
C MET A 223 -5.53 4.97 5.82
N CYS A 224 -4.37 4.34 6.02
CA CYS A 224 -4.26 2.95 6.44
C CYS A 224 -4.86 2.75 7.83
N ASN A 225 -4.43 3.55 8.81
CA ASN A 225 -4.87 3.47 10.19
C ASN A 225 -6.38 3.71 10.32
N HIS A 226 -6.95 4.55 9.45
CA HIS A 226 -8.38 4.85 9.44
C HIS A 226 -9.21 3.92 8.54
N ARG A 227 -8.58 2.91 7.92
CA ARG A 227 -9.20 1.99 6.96
C ARG A 227 -9.92 2.73 5.82
N MET A 228 -9.32 3.83 5.36
CA MET A 228 -9.83 4.64 4.25
C MET A 228 -9.37 4.14 2.88
N LEU A 229 -8.34 3.30 2.82
CA LEU A 229 -7.86 2.67 1.58
C LEU A 229 -8.71 1.46 1.12
N GLN A 230 -9.63 0.96 1.96
CA GLN A 230 -10.49 -0.18 1.61
C GLN A 230 -11.86 0.27 1.08
N LEU A 231 -12.36 -0.49 0.09
CA LEU A 231 -13.66 -0.26 -0.54
C LEU A 231 -14.81 -0.98 0.20
N PHE A 232 -14.48 -2.05 0.93
CA PHE A 232 -15.42 -2.89 1.68
C PHE A 232 -14.98 -2.97 3.16
N ASP A 233 -15.89 -3.42 4.03
CA ASP A 233 -15.67 -3.59 5.48
C ASP A 233 -15.16 -2.34 6.23
N ARG A 234 -15.53 -1.15 5.74
CA ARG A 234 -15.24 0.11 6.43
C ARG A 234 -15.79 0.08 7.87
N PRO A 235 -15.06 0.63 8.86
CA PRO A 235 -15.54 0.70 10.23
C PRO A 235 -16.92 1.37 10.29
N GLN A 236 -17.83 0.77 11.04
CA GLN A 236 -19.08 1.44 11.40
C GLN A 236 -18.74 2.60 12.35
N TYR A 237 -19.06 3.82 11.95
CA TYR A 237 -18.91 4.99 12.80
C TYR A 237 -20.05 5.10 13.79
N GLN A 238 -19.77 5.72 14.92
CA GLN A 238 -20.70 6.00 15.99
C GLN A 238 -20.63 7.47 16.39
N THR A 239 -21.75 8.02 16.84
CA THR A 239 -21.82 9.31 17.55
C THR A 239 -22.17 9.04 19.02
N PRO A 240 -21.73 9.85 20.00
CA PRO A 240 -22.16 9.68 21.38
C PRO A 240 -23.68 9.81 21.51
N ALA A 241 -24.33 8.80 22.09
CA ALA A 241 -25.75 8.82 22.42
C ALA A 241 -26.01 9.96 23.40
N GLY A 242 -26.90 10.90 23.06
CA GLY A 242 -27.12 12.09 23.87
C GLY A 242 -25.95 13.10 23.88
N ARG A 243 -25.09 13.05 22.84
CA ARG A 243 -24.01 14.00 22.52
C ARG A 243 -22.78 13.95 23.42
N SER A 244 -21.73 14.64 22.99
CA SER A 244 -20.43 14.68 23.68
C SER A 244 -20.51 15.23 25.11
N ILE A 245 -21.54 16.01 25.45
CA ILE A 245 -21.79 16.48 26.81
C ILE A 245 -21.95 15.37 27.86
N GLN A 246 -22.34 14.14 27.46
CA GLN A 246 -22.48 13.03 28.40
C GLN A 246 -21.20 12.71 29.13
N TYR A 247 -20.08 12.57 28.40
CA TYR A 247 -18.82 12.18 29.02
C TYR A 247 -18.20 13.35 29.81
N THR A 248 -18.39 14.60 29.36
CA THR A 248 -17.91 15.77 30.10
C THR A 248 -18.70 15.98 31.39
N SER A 249 -20.01 15.71 31.39
CA SER A 249 -20.85 15.73 32.59
C SER A 249 -20.42 14.66 33.60
N LYS A 250 -20.14 13.44 33.13
CA LYS A 250 -19.58 12.37 33.97
C LYS A 250 -18.24 12.77 34.59
N MET A 251 -17.40 13.51 33.87
CA MET A 251 -16.15 14.02 34.41
C MET A 251 -16.34 15.08 35.49
N VAL A 252 -17.35 15.95 35.38
CA VAL A 252 -17.72 16.88 36.47
C VAL A 252 -18.16 16.10 37.72
N GLU A 253 -18.98 15.05 37.56
CA GLU A 253 -19.40 14.19 38.67
C GLU A 253 -18.21 13.49 39.35
N ILE A 254 -17.23 13.01 38.57
CA ILE A 254 -16.04 12.31 39.09
C ILE A 254 -15.07 13.25 39.80
N LEU A 255 -14.80 14.43 39.23
CA LEU A 255 -13.79 15.36 39.77
C LEU A 255 -14.36 16.27 40.88
N GLY A 256 -15.67 16.56 40.86
CA GLY A 256 -16.33 17.45 41.82
C GLY A 256 -15.64 18.82 41.91
N GLU A 257 -15.32 19.27 43.12
CA GLU A 257 -14.64 20.57 43.37
C GLU A 257 -13.22 20.66 42.79
N LYS A 258 -12.69 19.58 42.21
CA LYS A 258 -11.35 19.56 41.59
C LYS A 258 -11.36 20.00 40.13
N SER A 259 -12.54 20.12 39.51
CA SER A 259 -12.71 20.74 38.18
C SER A 259 -13.02 22.23 38.32
N HIS A 260 -12.03 23.07 38.06
CA HIS A 260 -12.09 24.53 38.19
C HIS A 260 -12.38 25.16 36.81
N THR A 261 -13.65 25.38 36.50
CA THR A 261 -14.07 26.12 35.29
C THR A 261 -13.94 27.63 35.49
N SER A 262 -13.96 28.39 34.39
CA SER A 262 -13.77 29.85 34.40
C SER A 262 -12.53 30.31 35.16
N THR A 263 -11.49 29.46 35.19
CA THR A 263 -10.24 29.66 35.93
C THR A 263 -9.06 29.54 34.95
N PRO A 264 -8.90 30.50 34.02
CA PRO A 264 -7.79 30.48 33.07
C PRO A 264 -6.46 30.62 33.82
N ILE A 265 -5.51 29.72 33.56
CA ILE A 265 -4.14 29.87 34.05
C ILE A 265 -3.39 30.78 33.08
N VAL A 266 -2.83 31.86 33.60
CA VAL A 266 -2.19 32.92 32.80
C VAL A 266 -0.70 33.06 33.10
N GLY A 267 -0.19 32.33 34.09
CA GLY A 267 1.22 32.35 34.44
C GLY A 267 1.57 31.38 35.55
N MET A 268 2.86 31.16 35.75
CA MET A 268 3.38 30.24 36.75
C MET A 268 4.78 30.65 37.24
N LYS A 269 5.14 30.25 38.46
CA LYS A 269 6.47 30.47 39.04
C LYS A 269 7.11 29.16 39.44
N LYS A 270 8.35 28.94 39.02
CA LYS A 270 9.19 27.81 39.42
C LYS A 270 9.86 28.09 40.75
N SER A 271 9.81 27.14 41.67
CA SER A 271 10.53 27.17 42.94
C SER A 271 11.16 25.82 43.23
N VAL A 272 12.29 25.78 43.95
CA VAL A 272 12.92 24.53 44.38
C VAL A 272 12.72 24.39 45.89
N LYS A 273 12.03 23.34 46.33
CA LYS A 273 11.79 23.04 47.74
C LYS A 273 12.28 21.63 48.06
N GLY A 274 13.29 21.52 48.92
CA GLY A 274 13.83 20.22 49.35
C GLY A 274 14.48 19.39 48.24
N GLY A 275 15.02 20.04 47.20
CA GLY A 275 15.62 19.38 46.03
C GLY A 275 14.64 19.00 44.92
N ALA A 276 13.32 19.18 45.15
CA ALA A 276 12.29 18.97 44.14
C ALA A 276 11.78 20.31 43.57
N VAL A 277 11.45 20.32 42.28
CA VAL A 277 10.82 21.46 41.61
C VAL A 277 9.34 21.50 41.97
N VAL A 278 8.83 22.69 42.31
CA VAL A 278 7.42 22.93 42.61
C VAL A 278 6.98 24.20 41.91
N TYR A 279 5.79 24.17 41.31
CA TYR A 279 5.22 25.28 40.55
C TYR A 279 4.04 25.92 41.28
N GLU A 280 4.05 27.24 41.38
CA GLU A 280 2.88 28.04 41.77
C GLU A 280 2.17 28.54 40.52
N LEU A 281 0.87 28.27 40.38
CA LEU A 281 0.08 28.68 39.22
C LEU A 281 -0.79 29.91 39.55
N PHE A 282 -0.98 30.79 38.57
CA PHE A 282 -1.74 32.04 38.72
C PHE A 282 -2.87 32.13 37.69
N THR A 283 -4.04 32.55 38.16
CA THR A 283 -5.19 32.92 37.32
C THR A 283 -5.28 34.45 37.13
N THR A 284 -6.30 34.92 36.43
CA THR A 284 -6.54 36.34 36.15
C THR A 284 -6.50 37.18 37.43
N GLY A 285 -5.93 38.39 37.32
CA GLY A 285 -5.66 39.24 38.48
C GLY A 285 -4.48 38.78 39.35
N ASN A 286 -3.60 37.91 38.83
CA ASN A 286 -2.40 37.40 39.51
C ASN A 286 -2.73 36.67 40.84
N LYS A 287 -3.88 35.99 40.88
CA LYS A 287 -4.32 35.23 42.04
C LYS A 287 -3.74 33.81 41.98
N SER A 288 -3.01 33.41 43.01
CA SER A 288 -2.46 32.05 43.13
C SER A 288 -3.58 31.02 43.29
N VAL A 289 -3.52 29.92 42.52
CA VAL A 289 -4.44 28.77 42.61
C VAL A 289 -3.82 27.58 43.34
N GLY A 290 -2.55 27.71 43.76
CA GLY A 290 -1.86 26.74 44.60
C GLY A 290 -0.50 26.28 44.06
N LEU A 291 0.14 25.42 44.85
CA LEU A 291 1.44 24.80 44.55
C LEU A 291 1.26 23.35 44.07
N PHE A 292 1.99 22.98 43.03
CA PHE A 292 1.91 21.68 42.36
C PHE A 292 3.30 21.08 42.10
N ASP A 293 3.40 19.77 42.28
CA ASP A 293 4.63 18.99 42.03
C ASP A 293 4.76 18.64 40.53
N HIS A 294 3.63 18.49 39.84
CA HIS A 294 3.57 18.32 38.39
C HIS A 294 2.58 19.28 37.74
N VAL A 295 2.92 19.73 36.54
CA VAL A 295 2.05 20.55 35.68
C VAL A 295 1.91 19.86 34.33
N VAL A 296 0.67 19.55 33.97
CA VAL A 296 0.30 18.96 32.68
C VAL A 296 -0.36 20.04 31.82
N PHE A 297 0.27 20.38 30.71
CA PHE A 297 -0.29 21.24 29.68
C PHE A 297 -1.14 20.38 28.74
N ALA A 298 -2.45 20.41 28.97
CA ALA A 298 -3.47 19.79 28.12
C ALA A 298 -4.18 20.83 27.21
N CYS A 299 -3.61 22.03 27.12
CA CYS A 299 -4.04 23.16 26.31
C CYS A 299 -3.27 23.21 24.98
N HIS A 300 -3.61 24.16 24.10
CA HIS A 300 -2.85 24.33 22.85
C HIS A 300 -1.41 24.80 23.11
N SER A 301 -0.46 24.46 22.23
CA SER A 301 0.96 24.80 22.45
C SER A 301 1.23 26.31 22.58
N PRO A 302 0.53 27.24 21.87
CA PRO A 302 0.73 28.67 22.08
C PRO A 302 0.27 29.14 23.47
N GLN A 303 -0.74 28.48 24.03
CA GLN A 303 -1.20 28.76 25.40
C GLN A 303 -0.18 28.26 26.42
N ALA A 304 0.38 27.05 26.20
CA ALA A 304 1.45 26.53 27.03
C ALA A 304 2.69 27.44 26.95
N LEU A 305 3.06 27.92 25.76
CA LEU A 305 4.16 28.85 25.54
C LEU A 305 3.97 30.15 26.33
N SER A 306 2.80 30.79 26.19
CA SER A 306 2.48 32.04 26.89
C SER A 306 2.55 31.89 28.42
N ILE A 307 2.12 30.76 28.97
CA ILE A 307 2.22 30.48 30.41
C ILE A 307 3.69 30.26 30.81
N LEU A 308 4.45 29.50 30.03
CA LEU A 308 5.86 29.16 30.32
C LEU A 308 6.80 30.36 30.20
N GLU A 309 6.51 31.33 29.34
CA GLU A 309 7.27 32.59 29.23
C GLU A 309 7.28 33.41 30.53
N SER A 310 6.31 33.18 31.43
CA SER A 310 6.29 33.82 32.75
C SER A 310 7.29 33.21 33.75
N VAL A 311 7.94 32.09 33.42
CA VAL A 311 8.88 31.37 34.28
C VAL A 311 10.31 31.87 34.10
N THR A 312 10.92 32.35 35.18
CA THR A 312 12.36 32.61 35.22
C THR A 312 13.12 31.28 35.17
N ASP A 313 14.01 31.09 34.19
CA ASP A 313 14.85 29.90 33.95
C ASP A 313 14.14 28.68 33.31
N ILE A 314 13.28 28.92 32.31
CA ILE A 314 12.75 27.86 31.43
C ILE A 314 13.74 27.54 30.29
N ASP A 315 13.78 26.28 29.85
CA ASP A 315 14.64 25.82 28.75
C ASP A 315 14.21 26.48 27.41
N PRO A 316 15.06 27.30 26.76
CA PRO A 316 14.70 27.97 25.51
C PRO A 316 14.38 27.01 24.36
N ASN A 317 14.97 25.81 24.36
CA ASN A 317 14.70 24.82 23.33
C ASN A 317 13.27 24.28 23.43
N LEU A 318 12.74 24.12 24.65
CA LEU A 318 11.33 23.74 24.86
C LEU A 318 10.38 24.77 24.25
N LEU A 319 10.63 26.06 24.50
CA LEU A 319 9.82 27.15 23.94
C LEU A 319 9.87 27.13 22.41
N LYS A 320 11.05 26.89 21.83
CA LYS A 320 11.22 26.75 20.38
C LYS A 320 10.42 25.56 19.83
N SER A 321 10.51 24.38 20.45
CA SER A 321 9.78 23.18 20.00
C SER A 321 8.26 23.35 20.09
N LEU A 322 7.76 23.99 21.15
CA LEU A 322 6.32 24.32 21.27
C LEU A 322 5.87 25.34 20.22
N GLY A 323 6.72 26.30 19.87
CA GLY A 323 6.47 27.31 18.84
C GLY A 323 6.43 26.78 17.42
N LYS A 324 6.99 25.59 17.15
CA LYS A 324 6.90 24.91 15.84
C LYS A 324 5.51 24.31 15.57
N ILE A 325 4.66 24.16 16.59
CA ILE A 325 3.33 23.56 16.45
C ILE A 325 2.33 24.64 16.08
N GLU A 326 1.85 24.59 14.84
CA GLU A 326 0.95 25.59 14.28
C GLU A 326 -0.53 25.20 14.44
N TYR A 327 -1.38 26.23 14.43
CA TYR A 327 -2.83 26.10 14.47
C TYR A 327 -3.45 26.91 13.34
N ALA A 328 -4.68 26.56 12.96
CA ALA A 328 -5.52 27.24 11.99
C ALA A 328 -6.86 27.60 12.60
N ASP A 329 -7.29 28.86 12.47
CA ASP A 329 -8.62 29.25 12.89
C ASP A 329 -9.65 28.99 11.80
N ASN A 330 -10.83 28.54 12.23
CA ASN A 330 -11.94 28.21 11.36
C ASN A 330 -13.20 28.90 11.85
N VAL A 331 -13.87 29.60 10.95
CA VAL A 331 -15.22 30.12 11.17
C VAL A 331 -16.20 28.98 10.97
N VAL A 332 -16.95 28.67 12.02
CA VAL A 332 -17.93 27.60 12.08
C VAL A 332 -19.33 28.22 12.11
N TYR A 333 -20.15 27.90 11.13
CA TYR A 333 -21.55 28.28 11.09
C TYR A 333 -22.44 27.09 11.41
N VAL A 334 -23.43 27.29 12.28
CA VAL A 334 -24.57 26.39 12.44
C VAL A 334 -25.76 27.05 11.74
N HIS A 335 -26.34 26.39 10.73
CA HIS A 335 -27.38 26.99 9.89
C HIS A 335 -28.34 25.95 9.27
N SER A 336 -29.39 26.42 8.60
CA SER A 336 -30.32 25.60 7.78
C SER A 336 -30.31 25.99 6.29
N ASP A 337 -29.31 26.76 5.86
CA ASP A 337 -29.17 27.19 4.47
C ASP A 337 -28.74 26.05 3.54
N ARG A 338 -29.66 25.62 2.67
CA ARG A 338 -29.45 24.55 1.69
C ARG A 338 -28.57 24.98 0.50
N GLU A 339 -28.30 26.27 0.31
CA GLU A 339 -27.43 26.74 -0.78
C GLU A 339 -25.96 26.30 -0.60
N LEU A 340 -25.57 25.94 0.64
CA LEU A 340 -24.25 25.41 0.98
C LEU A 340 -24.17 23.87 0.92
N MET A 341 -25.17 23.23 0.30
CA MET A 341 -25.21 21.79 0.05
C MET A 341 -25.09 21.48 -1.45
N PRO A 342 -24.74 20.23 -1.84
CA PRO A 342 -24.76 19.80 -3.23
C PRO A 342 -26.13 20.06 -3.88
N GLN A 343 -26.13 20.43 -5.17
CA GLN A 343 -27.35 20.77 -5.89
C GLN A 343 -28.31 19.58 -5.97
N ARG A 344 -27.77 18.39 -6.19
CA ARG A 344 -28.54 17.16 -6.27
C ARG A 344 -28.62 16.52 -4.89
N LYS A 345 -29.84 16.36 -4.38
CA LYS A 345 -30.09 15.70 -3.08
C LYS A 345 -29.54 14.26 -3.01
N ALA A 346 -29.45 13.57 -4.15
CA ALA A 346 -28.83 12.25 -4.24
C ALA A 346 -27.32 12.26 -3.92
N ALA A 347 -26.66 13.41 -4.10
CA ALA A 347 -25.26 13.60 -3.74
C ALA A 347 -25.07 14.05 -2.28
N TRP A 348 -26.12 14.27 -1.50
CA TRP A 348 -25.93 14.68 -0.11
C TRP A 348 -25.25 13.55 0.65
N GLY A 349 -24.12 13.86 1.28
CA GLY A 349 -23.40 13.04 2.24
C GLY A 349 -23.52 13.60 3.66
N SER A 350 -22.92 12.94 4.63
CA SER A 350 -22.79 13.46 6.00
C SER A 350 -21.76 14.59 6.10
N TRP A 351 -20.78 14.60 5.20
CA TRP A 351 -19.82 15.69 5.01
C TRP A 351 -19.68 15.97 3.51
N ASN A 352 -19.94 17.22 3.14
CA ASN A 352 -20.10 17.65 1.76
C ASN A 352 -19.02 18.68 1.45
N CYS A 353 -18.00 18.28 0.70
CA CYS A 353 -16.93 19.16 0.25
C CYS A 353 -17.41 19.91 -1.00
N MET A 354 -17.45 21.23 -0.87
CA MET A 354 -17.89 22.16 -1.89
C MET A 354 -16.69 22.98 -2.35
N GLY A 355 -16.48 23.17 -3.66
CA GLY A 355 -15.28 23.87 -4.13
C GLY A 355 -15.36 24.39 -5.55
N LYS A 356 -14.29 25.07 -5.98
CA LYS A 356 -14.10 25.54 -7.35
C LYS A 356 -13.04 24.68 -8.04
N SER A 357 -13.34 24.09 -9.20
CA SER A 357 -12.41 23.12 -9.81
C SER A 357 -11.14 23.77 -10.35
N ASP A 358 -11.22 25.00 -10.85
CA ASP A 358 -10.08 25.79 -11.37
C ASP A 358 -8.97 25.99 -10.32
N LEU A 359 -9.34 26.18 -9.05
CA LEU A 359 -8.39 26.31 -7.94
C LEU A 359 -7.76 24.97 -7.50
N LEU A 360 -8.32 23.83 -7.95
CA LEU A 360 -7.81 22.49 -7.67
C LEU A 360 -6.93 21.93 -8.82
N THR A 361 -7.14 22.42 -10.04
CA THR A 361 -6.50 21.98 -11.29
C THR A 361 -5.00 22.31 -11.46
N SER A 362 -4.32 22.80 -10.41
CA SER A 362 -3.01 23.45 -10.53
C SER A 362 -1.79 22.61 -10.17
N TYR A 363 -1.91 21.34 -9.75
CA TYR A 363 -0.76 20.64 -9.17
C TYR A 363 0.41 20.33 -10.12
N HIS A 364 0.18 20.42 -11.44
CA HIS A 364 1.21 20.33 -12.48
C HIS A 364 1.87 21.69 -12.83
N LYS A 365 1.34 22.83 -12.37
CA LYS A 365 1.90 24.16 -12.67
C LYS A 365 2.95 24.54 -11.63
N THR A 366 4.18 24.08 -11.82
CA THR A 366 5.36 24.71 -11.22
C THR A 366 5.74 25.93 -12.04
N ASP A 367 4.99 27.03 -11.93
CA ASP A 367 5.55 28.31 -12.33
C ASP A 367 6.33 28.82 -11.12
N GLY A 368 7.66 28.78 -11.20
CA GLY A 368 8.60 29.26 -10.17
C GLY A 368 8.55 30.78 -9.93
N LYS A 369 7.35 31.37 -10.02
CA LYS A 369 7.02 32.78 -9.88
C LYS A 369 5.76 33.04 -9.06
N THR A 370 5.00 32.02 -8.66
CA THR A 370 4.16 32.21 -7.49
C THR A 370 5.14 32.38 -6.33
N LYS A 371 5.14 33.57 -5.71
CA LYS A 371 5.66 33.71 -4.35
C LYS A 371 5.14 32.50 -3.57
N HIS A 372 5.91 31.97 -2.61
CA HIS A 372 5.28 31.28 -1.49
C HIS A 372 4.09 32.17 -1.09
N GLU A 373 2.87 31.82 -1.53
CA GLU A 373 1.67 32.24 -0.86
C GLU A 373 1.96 31.65 0.51
N ALA A 374 2.34 32.54 1.42
CA ALA A 374 2.89 32.13 2.70
C ALA A 374 1.97 31.04 3.24
N MET A 375 2.53 30.04 3.93
CA MET A 375 1.75 29.26 4.87
C MET A 375 0.86 30.28 5.59
N GLU A 376 -0.44 30.29 5.31
CA GLU A 376 -1.38 31.20 5.98
C GLU A 376 -1.60 30.59 7.38
N GLY A 377 -0.51 30.54 8.15
CA GLY A 377 -0.46 30.09 9.54
C GLY A 377 -1.38 31.00 10.34
N ALA A 378 -2.26 30.42 11.15
CA ALA A 378 -3.17 31.24 11.91
C ALA A 378 -2.42 32.02 12.98
N ALA A 379 -2.65 33.32 12.97
CA ALA A 379 -2.54 34.11 14.17
C ALA A 379 -3.92 34.15 14.85
N SER A 380 -4.15 33.24 15.80
CA SER A 380 -4.82 33.67 17.04
C SER A 380 -4.49 32.78 18.23
N GLY A 381 -4.23 31.47 18.08
CA GLY A 381 -3.98 30.59 19.23
C GLY A 381 -5.11 30.55 20.28
N PHE A 382 -6.23 31.22 20.01
CA PHE A 382 -7.34 31.43 20.93
C PHE A 382 -8.63 31.33 20.13
N GLY A 383 -9.22 30.13 20.09
CA GLY A 383 -10.62 29.90 19.70
C GLY A 383 -11.60 30.50 20.72
N SER A 384 -11.40 31.75 21.15
CA SER A 384 -12.30 32.46 22.04
C SER A 384 -13.47 33.04 21.24
N LYS A 385 -14.68 32.90 21.80
CA LYS A 385 -15.93 33.51 21.32
C LYS A 385 -15.68 34.93 20.78
N LEU A 386 -16.25 35.23 19.61
CA LEU A 386 -16.49 36.61 19.20
C LEU A 386 -17.34 37.24 20.31
N ALA A 387 -16.78 38.21 21.04
CA ALA A 387 -17.60 39.05 21.89
C ALA A 387 -18.42 39.94 20.94
N ASP A 388 -19.74 39.72 20.89
CA ASP A 388 -20.67 40.72 20.38
C ASP A 388 -20.58 41.92 21.32
N ASP A 389 -19.92 42.98 20.87
CA ASP A 389 -20.22 44.29 21.40
C ASP A 389 -21.58 44.71 20.85
N SER A 390 -22.42 45.29 21.70
CA SER A 390 -23.77 45.76 21.35
C SER A 390 -23.80 46.89 20.29
N ASN A 391 -22.67 47.15 19.63
CA ASN A 391 -22.44 48.14 18.57
C ASN A 391 -21.89 47.55 17.26
N GLY A 392 -21.70 46.23 17.13
CA GLY A 392 -21.41 45.59 15.84
C GLY A 392 -19.99 45.79 15.30
N HIS A 393 -18.98 45.90 16.17
CA HIS A 393 -17.57 45.93 15.78
C HIS A 393 -16.80 44.74 16.38
N THR A 394 -16.57 43.72 15.55
CA THR A 394 -15.76 42.55 15.89
C THR A 394 -14.30 42.93 16.16
N ASN A 395 -13.77 42.62 17.34
CA ASN A 395 -12.33 42.68 17.62
C ASN A 395 -11.61 41.57 16.82
N GLY A 396 -10.91 41.97 15.75
CA GLY A 396 -10.12 41.11 14.86
C GLY A 396 -10.73 41.02 13.46
N ASP A 397 -10.00 41.50 12.44
CA ASP A 397 -10.39 41.35 11.04
C ASP A 397 -10.27 39.88 10.61
N VAL A 398 -11.37 39.14 10.70
CA VAL A 398 -11.48 37.73 10.32
C VAL A 398 -11.89 37.53 8.86
N SER A 399 -11.93 38.61 8.05
CA SER A 399 -12.30 38.54 6.63
C SER A 399 -11.37 37.66 5.80
N HIS A 400 -10.15 37.41 6.28
CA HIS A 400 -9.18 36.52 5.63
C HIS A 400 -9.46 35.02 5.85
N LEU A 401 -10.33 34.63 6.79
CA LEU A 401 -10.61 33.22 7.09
C LEU A 401 -11.76 32.63 6.24
N GLU A 402 -12.72 33.47 5.84
CA GLU A 402 -13.96 33.06 5.15
C GLU A 402 -14.19 33.90 3.88
N GLY A 403 -15.09 33.44 3.01
CA GLY A 403 -15.36 34.12 1.74
C GLY A 403 -14.57 33.55 0.56
N GLU A 404 -14.78 34.10 -0.63
CA GLU A 404 -14.18 33.59 -1.87
C GLU A 404 -12.66 33.75 -1.94
N ASP A 405 -12.11 34.72 -1.21
CA ASP A 405 -10.67 35.00 -1.10
C ASP A 405 -10.09 34.58 0.26
N GLY A 406 -10.89 33.91 1.11
CA GLY A 406 -10.43 33.43 2.41
C GLY A 406 -9.53 32.21 2.30
N ARG A 407 -8.88 31.83 3.41
CA ARG A 407 -7.95 30.68 3.52
C ARG A 407 -8.42 29.42 2.80
N MET A 408 -9.71 29.08 2.92
CA MET A 408 -10.31 27.88 2.33
C MET A 408 -10.97 28.14 0.96
N ARG A 409 -10.48 29.10 0.17
CA ARG A 409 -11.03 29.50 -1.15
C ARG A 409 -11.15 28.37 -2.20
N GLY A 410 -10.37 27.31 -2.06
CA GLY A 410 -10.41 26.17 -2.98
C GLY A 410 -11.58 25.24 -2.69
N VAL A 411 -11.70 24.82 -1.43
CA VAL A 411 -12.70 23.87 -0.95
C VAL A 411 -13.08 24.21 0.50
N TYR A 412 -14.37 24.13 0.80
CA TYR A 412 -14.90 24.15 2.16
C TYR A 412 -15.80 22.92 2.41
N VAL A 413 -16.16 22.68 3.66
CA VAL A 413 -17.00 21.53 4.04
C VAL A 413 -18.29 21.98 4.74
N THR A 414 -19.40 21.32 4.38
CA THR A 414 -20.69 21.41 5.06
C THR A 414 -21.10 20.03 5.57
N TYR A 415 -21.25 19.89 6.89
CA TYR A 415 -21.76 18.69 7.53
C TYR A 415 -23.29 18.70 7.55
N TYR A 416 -23.91 17.58 7.17
CA TYR A 416 -25.34 17.38 7.31
C TYR A 416 -25.64 16.68 8.64
N ILE A 417 -25.97 17.47 9.65
CA ILE A 417 -26.02 17.00 11.05
C ILE A 417 -27.15 16.02 11.28
N ASN A 418 -28.30 16.18 10.61
CA ASN A 418 -29.42 15.24 10.77
C ASN A 418 -29.01 13.81 10.45
N ARG A 419 -28.18 13.62 9.42
CA ARG A 419 -27.67 12.31 9.05
C ARG A 419 -26.50 11.88 9.93
N LEU A 420 -25.57 12.80 10.20
CA LEU A 420 -24.35 12.51 10.96
C LEU A 420 -24.60 12.22 12.45
N GLN A 421 -25.68 12.73 13.02
CA GLN A 421 -26.00 12.63 14.45
C GLN A 421 -27.41 12.08 14.72
N ASN A 422 -28.03 11.48 13.71
CA ASN A 422 -29.37 10.88 13.78
C ASN A 422 -30.43 11.84 14.36
N LEU A 423 -30.46 13.10 13.90
CA LEU A 423 -31.41 14.07 14.45
C LEU A 423 -32.85 13.75 14.04
N GLU A 424 -33.73 13.63 15.04
CA GLU A 424 -35.17 13.45 14.86
C GLU A 424 -35.88 14.81 14.69
N THR A 425 -35.54 15.56 13.65
CA THR A 425 -36.19 16.84 13.31
C THR A 425 -36.45 16.96 11.81
N GLU A 426 -37.54 17.64 11.44
CA GLU A 426 -37.88 17.92 10.04
C GLU A 426 -37.04 19.05 9.44
N THR A 427 -36.39 19.86 10.28
CA THR A 427 -35.52 20.96 9.84
C THR A 427 -34.14 20.41 9.50
N ASP A 428 -33.67 20.61 8.27
CA ASP A 428 -32.27 20.28 7.94
C ASP A 428 -31.33 21.25 8.68
N VAL A 429 -30.39 20.68 9.43
CA VAL A 429 -29.36 21.38 10.20
C VAL A 429 -28.00 21.06 9.60
N PHE A 430 -27.24 22.11 9.35
CA PHE A 430 -25.92 22.04 8.75
C PHE A 430 -24.88 22.74 9.62
N VAL A 431 -23.65 22.24 9.53
CA VAL A 431 -22.47 22.93 10.06
C VAL A 431 -21.49 23.17 8.92
N SER A 432 -21.23 24.42 8.57
CA SER A 432 -20.24 24.78 7.54
C SER A 432 -18.99 25.38 8.16
N LEU A 433 -17.83 24.94 7.66
CA LEU A 433 -16.52 25.47 8.02
C LEU A 433 -16.00 26.35 6.88
N ASN A 434 -15.75 27.63 7.15
CA ASN A 434 -15.19 28.61 6.22
C ASN A 434 -15.88 28.63 4.83
N PRO A 435 -17.22 28.74 4.75
CA PRO A 435 -17.89 28.70 3.46
C PRO A 435 -17.48 29.89 2.58
N HIS A 436 -17.39 29.67 1.26
CA HIS A 436 -17.07 30.73 0.29
C HIS A 436 -18.08 31.89 0.31
N THR A 437 -19.31 31.60 0.73
CA THR A 437 -20.35 32.60 0.95
C THR A 437 -20.99 32.32 2.30
N PRO A 438 -21.05 33.29 3.22
CA PRO A 438 -21.73 33.10 4.49
C PRO A 438 -23.19 32.67 4.27
N PRO A 439 -23.73 31.77 5.12
CA PRO A 439 -25.14 31.41 5.04
C PRO A 439 -26.03 32.63 5.28
N LYS A 440 -27.26 32.60 4.74
CA LYS A 440 -28.24 33.67 4.96
C LYS A 440 -28.46 33.91 6.45
N LYS A 441 -28.49 35.20 6.86
CA LYS A 441 -28.54 35.60 8.27
C LYS A 441 -29.77 35.02 8.98
N GLU A 442 -30.91 34.98 8.30
CA GLU A 442 -32.18 34.43 8.79
C GLU A 442 -32.20 32.90 8.92
N LEU A 443 -31.22 32.20 8.33
CA LEU A 443 -31.06 30.75 8.42
C LEU A 443 -29.90 30.33 9.33
N THR A 444 -29.20 31.29 9.95
CA THR A 444 -28.03 31.06 10.80
C THR A 444 -28.43 31.03 12.27
N TYR A 445 -28.09 29.94 12.97
CA TYR A 445 -28.30 29.79 14.41
C TYR A 445 -27.12 30.31 15.23
N ARG A 446 -25.89 30.08 14.73
CA ARG A 446 -24.66 30.46 15.43
C ARG A 446 -23.50 30.63 14.46
N ARG A 447 -22.59 31.55 14.82
CA ARG A 447 -21.27 31.71 14.23
C ARG A 447 -20.23 31.66 15.35
N GLN A 448 -19.20 30.84 15.24
CA GLN A 448 -18.12 30.76 16.22
C GLN A 448 -16.77 30.47 15.56
N ILE A 449 -15.68 30.67 16.30
CA ILE A 449 -14.31 30.39 15.83
C ILE A 449 -13.77 29.19 16.58
N MET A 450 -13.18 28.24 15.86
CA MET A 450 -12.52 27.05 16.41
C MET A 450 -11.14 26.88 15.80
N ALA A 451 -10.16 26.44 16.58
CA ALA A 451 -8.78 26.32 16.13
C ALA A 451 -8.38 24.85 15.94
N HIS A 452 -7.79 24.50 14.81
CA HIS A 452 -7.34 23.14 14.50
C HIS A 452 -5.82 23.08 14.32
N PRO A 453 -5.10 22.13 14.94
CA PRO A 453 -3.66 21.99 14.73
C PRO A 453 -3.35 21.71 13.26
N GLN A 454 -2.23 22.22 12.78
CA GLN A 454 -1.69 21.97 11.44
C GLN A 454 -0.60 20.88 11.50
N PHE A 455 -0.34 20.20 10.38
CA PHE A 455 0.55 19.03 10.32
C PHE A 455 1.70 19.27 9.34
N THR A 456 2.37 20.40 9.54
CA THR A 456 3.52 20.83 8.73
C THR A 456 4.77 20.06 9.15
N HIS A 457 5.80 20.08 8.30
CA HIS A 457 7.08 19.44 8.62
C HIS A 457 7.65 19.93 9.96
N GLU A 458 7.61 21.24 10.20
CA GLU A 458 8.07 21.87 11.45
C GLU A 458 7.28 21.38 12.67
N THR A 459 5.96 21.23 12.51
CA THR A 459 5.10 20.69 13.58
C THR A 459 5.47 19.24 13.92
N HIS A 460 5.82 18.41 12.93
CA HIS A 460 6.31 17.05 13.17
C HIS A 460 7.64 17.04 13.95
N GLU A 461 8.59 17.90 13.59
CA GLU A 461 9.85 18.04 14.34
C GLU A 461 9.61 18.48 15.78
N GLY A 462 8.78 19.51 16.00
CA GLY A 462 8.48 20.05 17.33
C GLY A 462 7.89 19.00 18.27
N ARG A 463 6.99 18.15 17.76
CA ARG A 463 6.40 17.04 18.54
C ARG A 463 7.42 15.98 18.92
N ALA A 464 8.32 15.63 17.99
CA ALA A 464 9.39 14.66 18.25
C ALA A 464 10.33 15.18 19.34
N GLU A 465 10.77 16.44 19.23
CA GLU A 465 11.61 17.10 20.24
C GLU A 465 10.93 17.14 21.62
N ILE A 466 9.64 17.49 21.69
CA ILE A 466 8.85 17.46 22.94
C ILE A 466 8.83 16.06 23.56
N LYS A 467 8.52 15.05 22.75
CA LYS A 467 8.40 13.66 23.20
C LYS A 467 9.72 13.11 23.72
N GLU A 468 10.82 13.36 23.02
CA GLU A 468 12.13 12.76 23.32
C GLU A 468 12.88 13.49 24.44
N GLN A 469 12.76 14.82 24.52
CA GLN A 469 13.64 15.64 25.35
C GLN A 469 12.95 16.30 26.54
N PHE A 470 11.63 16.54 26.47
CA PHE A 470 10.94 17.43 27.41
C PHE A 470 9.84 16.76 28.24
N GLN A 471 9.30 15.62 27.81
CA GLN A 471 8.28 14.90 28.58
C GLN A 471 8.75 14.51 29.99
N GLY A 472 8.09 15.06 31.01
CA GLY A 472 8.36 14.79 32.43
C GLY A 472 9.56 15.54 33.02
N LYS A 473 10.32 16.28 32.21
CA LYS A 473 11.48 17.07 32.66
C LYS A 473 11.01 18.17 33.62
N ASP A 474 11.65 18.27 34.78
CA ASP A 474 11.26 19.16 35.88
C ASP A 474 9.80 19.02 36.33
N GLY A 475 9.13 17.91 36.02
CA GLY A 475 7.72 17.70 36.35
C GLY A 475 6.73 18.41 35.40
N LEU A 476 7.19 18.88 34.24
CA LEU A 476 6.36 19.41 33.17
C LEU A 476 5.96 18.31 32.18
N TRP A 477 4.71 18.32 31.75
CA TRP A 477 4.15 17.34 30.82
C TRP A 477 3.29 18.02 29.77
N PHE A 478 3.26 17.47 28.55
CA PHE A 478 2.53 18.03 27.42
C PHE A 478 1.67 16.94 26.78
N CYS A 479 0.37 17.19 26.64
CA CYS A 479 -0.54 16.28 25.96
C CYS A 479 -1.63 17.02 25.20
N GLY A 480 -2.05 16.47 24.07
CA GLY A 480 -3.09 17.07 23.25
C GLY A 480 -3.23 16.34 21.93
N ALA A 481 -4.30 16.65 21.20
CA ALA A 481 -4.53 16.11 19.87
C ALA A 481 -3.38 16.48 18.89
N TYR A 482 -2.71 17.60 19.15
CA TYR A 482 -1.52 18.05 18.43
C TYR A 482 -0.30 17.13 18.62
N MET A 483 -0.31 16.13 19.51
CA MET A 483 0.78 15.16 19.61
C MET A 483 0.60 13.95 18.65
N GLY A 484 -0.54 13.88 17.93
CA GLY A 484 -0.88 12.83 16.95
C GLY A 484 -1.39 13.40 15.63
N TYR A 485 -2.51 12.92 15.07
CA TYR A 485 -3.09 13.42 13.82
C TYR A 485 -4.23 14.44 14.01
N GLY A 486 -4.41 14.97 15.23
CA GLY A 486 -5.42 16.00 15.53
C GLY A 486 -6.78 15.45 15.96
N PHE A 487 -6.94 14.14 16.09
CA PHE A 487 -8.23 13.54 16.45
C PHE A 487 -8.39 13.40 17.97
N HIS A 488 -9.62 13.08 18.39
CA HIS A 488 -9.95 12.93 19.81
C HIS A 488 -9.25 11.71 20.44
N GLU A 489 -9.04 10.62 19.70
CA GLU A 489 -8.24 9.48 20.18
C GLU A 489 -6.79 9.91 20.45
N ASP A 490 -6.19 10.76 19.61
CA ASP A 490 -4.83 11.25 19.85
C ASP A 490 -4.74 12.04 21.14
N GLY A 491 -5.69 12.94 21.38
CA GLY A 491 -5.76 13.68 22.63
C GLY A 491 -5.97 12.75 23.84
N CYS A 492 -6.91 11.81 23.72
CA CYS A 492 -7.24 10.81 24.74
C CYS A 492 -6.01 9.96 25.11
N ARG A 493 -5.34 9.37 24.11
CA ARG A 493 -4.16 8.53 24.26
C ARG A 493 -3.02 9.29 24.95
N HIS A 494 -2.62 10.45 24.45
CA HIS A 494 -1.51 11.19 25.08
C HIS A 494 -1.84 11.67 26.49
N GLY A 495 -3.12 11.93 26.80
CA GLY A 495 -3.54 12.20 28.17
C GLY A 495 -3.33 10.99 29.08
N PHE A 496 -3.71 9.80 28.63
CA PHE A 496 -3.45 8.55 29.36
C PHE A 496 -1.96 8.21 29.48
N ASP A 497 -1.17 8.47 28.44
CA ASP A 497 0.29 8.25 28.44
C ASP A 497 0.97 9.11 29.52
N VAL A 498 0.61 10.40 29.58
CA VAL A 498 1.10 11.32 30.62
C VAL A 498 0.66 10.88 32.01
N ALA A 499 -0.61 10.54 32.20
CA ALA A 499 -1.11 10.10 33.49
C ALA A 499 -0.41 8.82 33.97
N THR A 500 -0.23 7.84 33.07
CA THR A 500 0.48 6.58 33.34
C THR A 500 1.95 6.81 33.68
N ALA A 501 2.60 7.75 33.00
CA ALA A 501 4.00 8.11 33.28
C ALA A 501 4.17 8.76 34.66
N ILE A 502 3.20 9.58 35.09
CA ILE A 502 3.20 10.23 36.41
C ILE A 502 2.94 9.21 37.54
N ASN A 503 1.87 8.41 37.44
CA ASN A 503 1.43 7.54 38.53
C ASN A 503 2.02 6.11 38.48
N ARG A 504 2.63 5.70 37.36
CA ARG A 504 3.14 4.35 37.10
C ARG A 504 2.06 3.26 37.13
N VAL A 505 0.79 3.61 36.93
CA VAL A 505 -0.35 2.69 36.91
C VAL A 505 -0.88 2.56 35.49
N PRO A 506 -0.93 1.34 34.91
CA PRO A 506 -1.46 1.13 33.56
C PRO A 506 -2.98 1.36 33.51
N LEU A 507 -3.51 1.56 32.30
CA LEU A 507 -4.95 1.68 32.09
C LEU A 507 -5.70 0.38 32.46
N PRO A 508 -6.95 0.46 32.93
CA PRO A 508 -7.72 -0.72 33.38
C PRO A 508 -7.91 -1.82 32.33
N TRP A 509 -7.87 -1.47 31.05
CA TRP A 509 -8.09 -2.39 29.92
C TRP A 509 -6.79 -2.94 29.31
N VAL A 510 -5.62 -2.64 29.88
CA VAL A 510 -4.31 -3.13 29.39
C VAL A 510 -3.88 -4.34 30.22
N LYS A 511 -3.76 -5.51 29.59
CA LYS A 511 -3.23 -6.74 30.21
C LYS A 511 -1.82 -6.98 29.65
N GLU A 512 -0.80 -6.80 30.50
CA GLU A 512 0.65 -6.76 30.18
C GLU A 512 1.10 -5.49 29.42
N GLU A 513 2.36 -5.08 29.66
CA GLU A 513 3.01 -3.74 29.54
C GLU A 513 2.90 -2.92 28.22
N LYS A 514 1.87 -3.09 27.38
CA LYS A 514 1.66 -2.23 26.21
C LYS A 514 0.25 -1.66 26.20
N GLN A 515 0.14 -0.34 26.40
CA GLN A 515 -1.08 0.40 26.07
C GLN A 515 -1.52 0.04 24.64
N LEU A 516 -2.84 0.04 24.40
CA LEU A 516 -3.39 -0.13 23.06
C LEU A 516 -2.94 1.06 22.20
N VAL A 517 -1.83 0.88 21.50
CA VAL A 517 -1.44 1.71 20.36
C VAL A 517 -2.36 1.29 19.20
N LEU A 518 -2.70 2.23 18.31
CA LEU A 518 -3.32 1.88 17.03
C LEU A 518 -2.55 0.68 16.46
N PRO A 519 -3.22 -0.39 16.02
CA PRO A 519 -2.51 -1.51 15.42
C PRO A 519 -1.64 -0.95 14.29
N PRO A 520 -0.40 -1.45 14.10
CA PRO A 520 0.37 -1.09 12.91
C PRO A 520 -0.52 -1.29 11.69
N PRO A 521 -0.37 -0.46 10.63
CA PRO A 521 -1.22 -0.51 9.45
C PRO A 521 -1.35 -1.98 9.04
N ASP A 522 -2.57 -2.50 9.13
CA ASP A 522 -2.86 -3.91 8.96
C ASP A 522 -2.71 -4.25 7.46
N LEU A 523 -1.46 -4.40 7.04
CA LEU A 523 -1.07 -4.90 5.73
C LEU A 523 -1.37 -6.40 5.61
N ALA A 524 -1.73 -7.05 6.73
CA ALA A 524 -1.94 -8.48 6.88
C ALA A 524 -3.42 -8.82 7.10
N ARG A 525 -4.26 -8.53 6.10
CA ARG A 525 -5.60 -9.13 5.91
C ARG A 525 -6.63 -8.90 7.03
N PHE A 526 -7.71 -8.24 6.64
CA PHE A 526 -9.11 -8.62 6.89
C PHE A 526 -9.30 -9.93 7.68
N THR A 527 -9.22 -9.86 9.01
CA THR A 527 -9.60 -10.97 9.88
C THR A 527 -10.97 -10.67 10.49
N PHE A 528 -11.94 -11.40 9.96
CA PHE A 528 -13.33 -11.51 10.40
C PHE A 528 -13.43 -12.04 11.83
N GLU A 529 -14.12 -11.31 12.71
CA GLU A 529 -14.97 -11.78 13.85
C GLU A 529 -15.68 -10.54 14.43
N GLN A 530 -16.88 -10.50 15.01
CA GLN A 530 -18.07 -11.34 15.15
C GLN A 530 -19.19 -10.33 15.54
N ASN A 531 -20.34 -10.29 14.85
CA ASN A 531 -21.63 -9.85 15.43
C ASN A 531 -22.82 -10.18 14.51
N ASN A 532 -23.85 -10.78 15.11
CA ASN A 532 -24.82 -11.69 14.50
C ASN A 532 -26.20 -10.99 14.33
N THR A 533 -26.46 -10.34 13.19
CA THR A 533 -27.77 -9.71 12.89
C THR A 533 -28.45 -10.35 11.68
N LEU A 534 -29.79 -10.34 11.65
CA LEU A 534 -30.62 -10.96 10.60
C LEU A 534 -30.37 -10.36 9.20
N LEU A 535 -30.14 -9.04 9.15
CA LEU A 535 -29.77 -8.29 7.93
C LEU A 535 -28.40 -8.70 7.40
N ARG A 536 -27.42 -8.96 8.29
CA ARG A 536 -26.13 -9.53 7.89
C ARG A 536 -26.28 -10.95 7.37
N LYS A 537 -27.14 -11.79 7.97
CA LYS A 537 -27.44 -13.13 7.43
C LYS A 537 -28.04 -13.08 6.03
N LEU A 538 -28.93 -12.12 5.74
CA LEU A 538 -29.50 -11.94 4.40
C LEU A 538 -28.47 -11.37 3.42
N LYS A 539 -27.65 -10.39 3.86
CA LYS A 539 -26.54 -9.85 3.07
C LYS A 539 -25.51 -10.93 2.76
N ASP A 540 -24.96 -11.63 3.75
CA ASP A 540 -24.04 -12.76 3.59
C ASP A 540 -24.66 -13.86 2.72
N PHE A 541 -25.97 -14.12 2.84
CA PHE A 541 -26.65 -15.06 1.95
C PHE A 541 -26.59 -14.60 0.49
N ILE A 542 -26.83 -13.33 0.20
CA ILE A 542 -26.85 -12.77 -1.16
C ILE A 542 -25.44 -12.51 -1.72
N THR A 543 -24.53 -11.95 -0.91
CA THR A 543 -23.21 -11.49 -1.34
C THR A 543 -22.14 -12.57 -1.25
N TYR A 544 -22.36 -13.60 -0.43
CA TYR A 544 -21.41 -14.70 -0.24
C TYR A 544 -22.02 -16.06 -0.61
N ARG A 545 -23.09 -16.51 0.07
CA ARG A 545 -23.58 -17.90 -0.07
C ARG A 545 -24.19 -18.21 -1.44
N ILE A 546 -24.95 -17.30 -2.05
CA ILE A 546 -25.49 -17.48 -3.41
C ILE A 546 -24.37 -17.54 -4.45
N PRO A 547 -23.45 -16.55 -4.55
CA PRO A 547 -22.31 -16.63 -5.46
C PRO A 547 -21.50 -17.90 -5.28
N VAL A 548 -21.16 -18.25 -4.03
CA VAL A 548 -20.43 -19.48 -3.70
C VAL A 548 -21.19 -20.71 -4.19
N ALA A 549 -22.49 -20.85 -3.91
CA ALA A 549 -23.26 -22.01 -4.31
C ALA A 549 -23.31 -22.16 -5.85
N VAL A 550 -23.55 -21.06 -6.58
CA VAL A 550 -23.60 -21.04 -8.04
C VAL A 550 -22.23 -21.37 -8.63
N CYS A 551 -21.18 -20.71 -8.17
CA CYS A 551 -19.81 -20.90 -8.65
C CYS A 551 -19.28 -22.28 -8.27
N ARG A 552 -19.61 -22.83 -7.10
CA ARG A 552 -19.22 -24.19 -6.68
C ARG A 552 -19.80 -25.25 -7.61
N VAL A 553 -21.06 -25.14 -8.01
CA VAL A 553 -21.66 -26.05 -9.01
C VAL A 553 -20.96 -25.92 -10.36
N PHE A 554 -20.68 -24.70 -10.80
CA PHE A 554 -19.97 -24.43 -12.05
C PHE A 554 -18.55 -25.03 -12.05
N VAL A 555 -17.73 -24.69 -11.05
CA VAL A 555 -16.34 -25.15 -10.92
C VAL A 555 -16.29 -26.67 -10.77
N THR A 556 -17.18 -27.28 -9.98
CA THR A 556 -17.24 -28.74 -9.84
C THR A 556 -17.54 -29.41 -11.18
N ARG A 557 -18.48 -28.88 -11.97
CA ARG A 557 -18.77 -29.41 -13.32
C ARG A 557 -17.60 -29.21 -14.27
N PHE A 558 -16.93 -28.06 -14.20
CA PHE A 558 -15.75 -27.77 -14.99
C PHE A 558 -14.63 -28.78 -14.67
N LEU A 559 -14.28 -28.97 -13.40
CA LEU A 559 -13.23 -29.90 -12.97
C LEU A 559 -13.54 -31.36 -13.33
N LYS A 560 -14.80 -31.80 -13.23
CA LYS A 560 -15.21 -33.15 -13.69
C LYS A 560 -14.92 -33.40 -15.17
N ASN A 561 -15.03 -32.36 -15.98
CA ASN A 561 -14.73 -32.45 -17.41
C ASN A 561 -13.24 -32.23 -17.68
N ALA A 562 -12.60 -31.33 -16.95
CA ALA A 562 -11.22 -30.90 -17.17
C ALA A 562 -10.22 -31.96 -16.72
N ILE A 563 -10.41 -32.59 -15.57
CA ILE A 563 -9.52 -33.62 -15.02
C ILE A 563 -10.03 -34.99 -15.45
N THR A 564 -9.43 -35.56 -16.50
CA THR A 564 -9.75 -36.87 -17.05
C THR A 564 -8.72 -37.94 -16.69
N LYS A 565 -7.47 -37.57 -16.42
CA LYS A 565 -6.36 -38.40 -15.93
C LYS A 565 -5.87 -37.91 -14.57
N GLY A 566 -5.31 -38.80 -13.75
CA GLY A 566 -4.87 -38.49 -12.39
C GLY A 566 -6.02 -38.41 -11.41
N GLU A 567 -5.76 -37.88 -10.23
CA GLU A 567 -6.79 -37.62 -9.21
C GLU A 567 -6.55 -36.25 -8.54
N LEU A 568 -7.52 -35.34 -8.66
CA LEU A 568 -7.58 -34.10 -7.88
C LEU A 568 -8.67 -34.24 -6.82
N GLN A 569 -8.32 -33.99 -5.56
CA GLN A 569 -9.28 -33.97 -4.46
C GLN A 569 -9.36 -32.56 -3.87
N LEU A 570 -10.58 -32.00 -3.79
CA LEU A 570 -10.87 -30.79 -3.03
C LEU A 570 -11.45 -31.20 -1.67
N LYS A 571 -10.72 -30.91 -0.59
CA LYS A 571 -11.13 -31.17 0.79
C LYS A 571 -11.64 -29.88 1.41
N LEU A 572 -12.93 -29.79 1.66
CA LEU A 572 -13.58 -28.56 2.12
C LEU A 572 -13.67 -28.49 3.65
N ASN A 573 -13.95 -27.32 4.18
CA ASN A 573 -14.06 -27.08 5.63
C ASN A 573 -15.15 -27.90 6.33
N ASP A 574 -16.23 -28.25 5.63
CA ASP A 574 -17.30 -29.11 6.14
C ASP A 574 -16.89 -30.60 6.21
N GLY A 575 -15.65 -30.92 5.84
CA GLY A 575 -15.12 -32.28 5.76
C GLY A 575 -15.51 -33.01 4.48
N SER A 576 -16.28 -32.39 3.57
CA SER A 576 -16.62 -33.00 2.30
C SER A 576 -15.40 -33.08 1.37
N LEU A 577 -15.33 -34.18 0.64
CA LEU A 577 -14.26 -34.46 -0.31
C LEU A 577 -14.86 -34.58 -1.71
N LEU A 578 -14.44 -33.70 -2.62
CA LEU A 578 -14.80 -33.75 -4.03
C LEU A 578 -13.61 -34.31 -4.81
N SER A 579 -13.76 -35.47 -5.45
CA SER A 579 -12.72 -36.09 -6.26
C SER A 579 -13.03 -35.98 -7.76
N PHE A 580 -12.00 -35.75 -8.56
CA PHE A 580 -12.03 -35.59 -10.01
C PHE A 580 -10.89 -36.40 -10.67
N GLY A 581 -11.13 -36.96 -11.85
CA GLY A 581 -10.18 -37.81 -12.58
C GLY A 581 -10.46 -39.31 -12.49
N ASP A 582 -9.70 -40.10 -13.24
CA ASP A 582 -9.86 -41.56 -13.37
C ASP A 582 -8.84 -42.37 -12.55
N LYS A 583 -7.96 -41.69 -11.79
CA LYS A 583 -6.88 -42.26 -10.97
C LYS A 583 -5.77 -42.96 -11.75
N THR A 584 -5.75 -42.84 -13.09
CA THR A 584 -4.59 -43.27 -13.86
C THR A 584 -3.43 -42.30 -13.64
N PRO A 585 -2.16 -42.75 -13.66
CA PRO A 585 -1.03 -41.86 -13.48
C PRO A 585 -1.01 -40.71 -14.52
N CYS A 586 -0.84 -39.47 -14.05
CA CYS A 586 -0.71 -38.28 -14.89
C CYS A 586 0.72 -37.76 -14.79
N GLU A 587 1.42 -37.60 -15.91
CA GLU A 587 2.86 -37.25 -15.95
C GLU A 587 3.74 -38.17 -15.07
N GLY A 588 3.35 -39.44 -14.93
CA GLY A 588 4.07 -40.43 -14.12
C GLY A 588 3.78 -40.38 -12.61
N ASP A 589 2.94 -39.45 -12.13
CA ASP A 589 2.51 -39.40 -10.72
C ASP A 589 1.26 -40.28 -10.49
N PRO A 590 1.35 -41.34 -9.68
CA PRO A 590 0.22 -42.21 -9.36
C PRO A 590 -0.62 -41.71 -8.18
N HIS A 591 -0.18 -40.66 -7.47
CA HIS A 591 -0.79 -40.22 -6.22
C HIS A 591 -1.82 -39.09 -6.45
N PRO A 592 -2.87 -38.98 -5.60
CA PRO A 592 -3.79 -37.87 -5.68
C PRO A 592 -3.11 -36.54 -5.29
N VAL A 593 -3.57 -35.44 -5.90
CA VAL A 593 -3.28 -34.08 -5.45
C VAL A 593 -4.44 -33.62 -4.58
N ILE A 594 -4.16 -33.31 -3.31
CA ILE A 594 -5.19 -32.91 -2.35
C ILE A 594 -5.09 -31.41 -2.09
N ALA A 595 -6.05 -30.64 -2.57
CA ALA A 595 -6.20 -29.22 -2.26
C ALA A 595 -7.19 -29.04 -1.11
N ARG A 596 -6.71 -28.58 0.04
CA ARG A 596 -7.54 -28.25 1.20
C ARG A 596 -8.04 -26.82 1.09
N VAL A 597 -9.35 -26.64 0.97
CA VAL A 597 -10.02 -25.35 0.81
C VAL A 597 -10.56 -24.86 2.16
N PHE A 598 -10.02 -23.73 2.63
CA PHE A 598 -10.38 -23.06 3.88
C PHE A 598 -11.40 -21.94 3.70
N ASP A 599 -11.60 -21.44 2.48
CA ASP A 599 -12.59 -20.41 2.18
C ASP A 599 -13.30 -20.75 0.87
N ASP A 600 -14.61 -20.95 0.92
CA ASP A 600 -15.42 -21.29 -0.25
C ASP A 600 -15.46 -20.16 -1.30
N TRP A 601 -15.01 -18.94 -0.97
CA TRP A 601 -14.77 -17.88 -1.95
C TRP A 601 -13.73 -18.26 -3.01
N PHE A 602 -12.93 -19.30 -2.75
CA PHE A 602 -12.17 -20.06 -3.75
C PHE A 602 -12.97 -20.32 -5.02
N PHE A 603 -14.21 -20.81 -4.90
CA PHE A 603 -15.02 -21.16 -6.08
C PHE A 603 -15.41 -19.93 -6.88
N VAL A 604 -15.69 -18.81 -6.21
CA VAL A 604 -16.05 -17.55 -6.87
C VAL A 604 -14.87 -17.03 -7.67
N LYS A 605 -13.70 -16.88 -7.02
CA LYS A 605 -12.47 -16.40 -7.68
C LYS A 605 -12.09 -17.23 -8.91
N ILE A 606 -12.09 -18.56 -8.79
CA ILE A 606 -11.79 -19.43 -9.92
C ILE A 606 -12.79 -19.25 -11.06
N ALA A 607 -14.09 -19.15 -10.74
CA ALA A 607 -15.12 -18.99 -11.75
C ALA A 607 -15.07 -17.63 -12.47
N THR A 608 -14.68 -16.55 -11.78
CA THR A 608 -14.71 -15.19 -12.32
C THR A 608 -13.39 -14.72 -12.91
N GLU A 609 -12.25 -15.26 -12.45
CA GLU A 609 -10.91 -14.75 -12.76
C GLU A 609 -9.96 -15.79 -13.37
N TYR A 610 -10.42 -17.02 -13.67
CA TYR A 610 -9.63 -18.08 -14.32
C TYR A 610 -8.28 -18.33 -13.60
N ASP A 611 -7.15 -18.34 -14.33
CA ASP A 611 -5.80 -18.58 -13.79
C ASP A 611 -5.42 -17.59 -12.69
N LEU A 612 -5.83 -16.32 -12.84
CA LEU A 612 -5.60 -15.30 -11.83
C LEU A 612 -6.43 -15.55 -10.56
N GLY A 613 -7.62 -16.14 -10.72
CA GLY A 613 -8.49 -16.55 -9.63
C GLY A 613 -7.90 -17.69 -8.79
N LEU A 614 -7.29 -18.67 -9.45
CA LEU A 614 -6.56 -19.75 -8.76
C LEU A 614 -5.36 -19.18 -8.00
N ALA A 615 -4.55 -18.34 -8.65
CA ALA A 615 -3.40 -17.70 -8.02
C ALA A 615 -3.82 -16.88 -6.80
N ARG A 616 -4.73 -15.91 -6.96
CA ARG A 616 -5.24 -15.08 -5.85
C ARG A 616 -5.90 -15.88 -4.74
N SER A 617 -6.50 -17.03 -5.05
CA SER A 617 -7.03 -17.92 -4.01
C SER A 617 -5.90 -18.55 -3.20
N TYR A 618 -4.81 -18.96 -3.83
CA TYR A 618 -3.63 -19.48 -3.12
C TYR A 618 -2.94 -18.36 -2.34
N LEU A 619 -2.71 -17.21 -2.96
CA LEU A 619 -2.06 -16.05 -2.33
C LEU A 619 -2.80 -15.55 -1.10
N ASP A 620 -4.14 -15.55 -1.13
CA ASP A 620 -5.01 -15.16 -0.02
C ASP A 620 -5.24 -16.31 1.00
N GLY A 621 -4.62 -17.48 0.78
CA GLY A 621 -4.70 -18.62 1.69
C GLY A 621 -6.09 -19.27 1.73
N HIS A 622 -6.90 -19.12 0.69
CA HIS A 622 -8.21 -19.79 0.59
C HIS A 622 -8.06 -21.30 0.43
N PHE A 623 -6.91 -21.76 -0.09
CA PHE A 623 -6.57 -23.16 -0.14
C PHE A 623 -5.06 -23.37 -0.04
N LEU A 624 -4.67 -24.58 0.33
CA LEU A 624 -3.29 -25.08 0.23
C LEU A 624 -3.27 -26.49 -0.33
N ILE A 625 -2.09 -26.97 -0.72
CA ILE A 625 -1.89 -28.37 -1.11
C ILE A 625 -1.38 -29.16 0.10
N GLU A 626 -2.07 -30.25 0.45
CA GLU A 626 -1.61 -31.17 1.49
C GLU A 626 -0.42 -31.98 0.96
N PRO A 627 0.64 -32.18 1.78
CA PRO A 627 1.77 -33.01 1.39
C PRO A 627 1.37 -34.49 1.28
N LEU A 628 2.17 -35.27 0.52
CA LEU A 628 2.10 -36.73 0.59
C LEU A 628 2.56 -37.21 1.97
N GLU A 629 1.98 -38.33 2.43
CA GLU A 629 2.28 -38.88 3.76
C GLU A 629 3.75 -39.30 3.89
N LYS A 630 4.34 -39.82 2.81
CA LYS A 630 5.74 -40.22 2.78
C LYS A 630 6.52 -39.44 1.74
N GLU A 631 7.72 -39.04 2.13
CA GLU A 631 8.64 -38.32 1.24
C GLU A 631 9.07 -39.15 0.03
N GLU A 632 9.18 -40.48 0.20
CA GLU A 632 9.50 -41.44 -0.88
C GLU A 632 8.40 -41.55 -1.95
N ASP A 633 7.18 -41.09 -1.66
CA ASP A 633 6.06 -41.12 -2.60
C ASP A 633 6.13 -39.96 -3.62
N TYR A 634 6.93 -38.91 -3.33
CA TYR A 634 7.20 -37.88 -4.32
C TYR A 634 8.07 -38.43 -5.43
N HIS A 635 7.77 -38.04 -6.66
CA HIS A 635 8.64 -38.35 -7.79
C HIS A 635 10.04 -37.75 -7.54
N TRP A 636 11.08 -38.58 -7.64
CA TRP A 636 12.47 -38.21 -7.27
C TRP A 636 13.04 -37.02 -8.07
N THR A 637 12.46 -36.68 -9.22
CA THR A 637 12.84 -35.47 -9.99
C THR A 637 12.20 -34.18 -9.49
N LEU A 638 11.15 -34.26 -8.67
CA LEU A 638 10.52 -33.11 -8.02
C LEU A 638 11.08 -32.89 -6.61
N ARG A 639 11.74 -33.90 -6.03
CA ARG A 639 12.31 -33.88 -4.70
C ARG A 639 13.62 -34.69 -4.67
N SER A 640 14.76 -34.00 -4.58
CA SER A 640 16.09 -34.61 -4.65
C SER A 640 16.36 -35.58 -3.50
N SER A 641 16.86 -36.78 -3.81
CA SER A 641 17.28 -37.79 -2.83
C SER A 641 18.61 -37.47 -2.12
N THR A 642 19.33 -36.42 -2.54
CA THR A 642 20.63 -36.04 -1.96
C THR A 642 20.55 -34.89 -0.96
N SER A 643 19.39 -34.24 -0.80
CA SER A 643 19.20 -33.12 0.12
C SER A 643 18.73 -33.61 1.49
N THR A 644 19.57 -33.45 2.52
CA THR A 644 19.16 -33.61 3.93
C THR A 644 18.30 -32.45 4.44
N VAL A 645 18.08 -31.42 3.62
CA VAL A 645 17.31 -30.22 3.94
C VAL A 645 15.97 -30.27 3.20
N LYS A 646 14.88 -30.26 3.97
CA LYS A 646 13.51 -30.34 3.47
C LYS A 646 13.13 -29.06 2.69
N ASP A 647 12.46 -29.22 1.55
CA ASP A 647 11.71 -28.16 0.82
C ASP A 647 10.40 -27.79 1.57
N GLU A 648 10.40 -27.98 2.90
CA GLU A 648 9.23 -27.81 3.75
C GLU A 648 9.07 -26.34 4.10
N THR A 649 7.86 -25.84 3.85
CA THR A 649 7.39 -24.60 4.45
C THR A 649 6.60 -24.93 5.71
N ASN A 650 6.31 -23.93 6.53
CA ASN A 650 5.41 -24.13 7.66
C ASN A 650 4.01 -24.61 7.18
N GLY A 651 3.23 -25.24 8.07
CA GLY A 651 1.88 -25.75 7.72
C GLY A 651 0.87 -24.68 7.28
N ILE A 652 1.24 -23.39 7.29
CA ILE A 652 0.40 -22.26 6.87
C ILE A 652 0.57 -21.97 5.36
N ILE A 653 1.72 -22.25 4.76
CA ILE A 653 2.01 -22.00 3.33
C ILE A 653 1.62 -23.21 2.45
N GLY A 654 1.63 -24.42 3.01
CA GLY A 654 1.29 -25.68 2.31
C GLY A 654 2.49 -26.32 1.62
N ASP A 655 2.26 -27.38 0.84
CA ASP A 655 3.33 -28.11 0.15
C ASP A 655 3.65 -27.49 -1.23
N PRO A 656 4.81 -26.83 -1.42
CA PRO A 656 5.18 -26.25 -2.72
C PRO A 656 5.45 -27.31 -3.78
N VAL A 657 5.98 -28.48 -3.42
CA VAL A 657 6.20 -29.59 -4.36
C VAL A 657 4.84 -30.14 -4.82
N GLY A 658 3.90 -30.26 -3.90
CA GLY A 658 2.49 -30.56 -4.18
C GLY A 658 1.83 -29.53 -5.10
N LEU A 659 2.20 -28.25 -4.99
CA LEU A 659 1.73 -27.21 -5.91
C LEU A 659 2.29 -27.41 -7.32
N THR A 660 3.56 -27.79 -7.49
CA THR A 660 4.10 -28.21 -8.80
C THR A 660 3.32 -29.40 -9.36
N ARG A 661 3.00 -30.41 -8.51
CA ARG A 661 2.18 -31.58 -8.91
C ARG A 661 0.79 -31.16 -9.40
N LEU A 662 0.15 -30.18 -8.73
CA LEU A 662 -1.14 -29.64 -9.18
C LEU A 662 -1.05 -29.04 -10.58
N PHE A 663 -0.03 -28.24 -10.86
CA PHE A 663 0.13 -27.63 -12.18
C PHE A 663 0.44 -28.68 -13.26
N LEU A 664 1.28 -29.66 -12.97
CA LEU A 664 1.55 -30.78 -13.89
C LEU A 664 0.26 -31.57 -14.20
N LEU A 665 -0.59 -31.80 -13.19
CA LEU A 665 -1.90 -32.43 -13.37
C LEU A 665 -2.79 -31.61 -14.31
N PHE A 666 -2.83 -30.28 -14.16
CA PHE A 666 -3.58 -29.40 -15.06
C PHE A 666 -3.03 -29.40 -16.49
N VAL A 667 -1.70 -29.38 -16.64
CA VAL A 667 -1.05 -29.42 -17.95
C VAL A 667 -1.31 -30.75 -18.66
N GLY A 668 -1.07 -31.88 -18.00
CA GLY A 668 -1.27 -33.22 -18.58
C GLY A 668 -2.71 -33.46 -19.03
N ASN A 669 -3.69 -32.87 -18.35
CA ASN A 669 -5.10 -32.97 -18.74
C ASN A 669 -5.53 -32.01 -19.85
N ARG A 670 -4.83 -30.87 -20.00
CA ARG A 670 -5.06 -29.93 -21.11
C ARG A 670 -4.59 -30.53 -22.44
N ASP A 671 -3.39 -31.09 -22.47
CA ASP A 671 -2.69 -31.42 -23.72
C ASP A 671 -3.17 -32.73 -24.36
N VAL A 672 -3.80 -33.64 -23.59
CA VAL A 672 -4.48 -34.84 -24.11
C VAL A 672 -5.63 -34.51 -25.06
N ARG A 673 -6.31 -33.36 -24.88
CA ARG A 673 -7.44 -32.96 -25.73
C ARG A 673 -7.01 -32.50 -27.13
N THR A 674 -5.77 -32.06 -27.29
CA THR A 674 -5.26 -31.51 -28.55
C THR A 674 -4.93 -32.58 -29.58
N ILE A 675 -4.59 -33.80 -29.14
CA ILE A 675 -4.16 -34.89 -30.02
C ILE A 675 -5.36 -35.56 -30.73
N GLY A 676 -6.57 -35.49 -30.15
CA GLY A 676 -7.79 -36.12 -30.68
C GLY A 676 -8.57 -35.32 -31.72
N LEU A 677 -8.27 -34.03 -31.92
CA LEU A 677 -9.03 -33.13 -32.80
C LEU A 677 -8.20 -32.62 -33.99
N ARG A 678 -7.58 -33.54 -34.72
CA ARG A 678 -7.25 -33.31 -36.14
C ARG A 678 -8.33 -33.92 -37.02
N SER A 679 -9.54 -33.35 -36.99
CA SER A 679 -10.51 -33.55 -38.06
C SER A 679 -11.14 -32.22 -38.49
N SER A 680 -10.81 -31.85 -39.73
CA SER A 680 -11.56 -31.02 -40.68
C SER A 680 -12.57 -29.99 -40.15
N LYS A 681 -12.37 -28.73 -40.55
CA LYS A 681 -13.40 -27.73 -40.91
C LYS A 681 -14.82 -28.06 -40.38
N GLN A 682 -15.17 -27.63 -39.18
CA GLN A 682 -16.58 -27.48 -38.79
C GLN A 682 -16.72 -26.41 -37.70
N HIS A 683 -16.88 -25.16 -38.15
CA HIS A 683 -17.73 -24.21 -37.44
C HIS A 683 -19.17 -24.75 -37.51
N THR A 684 -19.64 -25.43 -36.48
CA THR A 684 -21.05 -25.82 -36.37
C THR A 684 -21.66 -25.22 -35.09
N MET A 685 -22.80 -24.55 -35.27
CA MET A 685 -23.61 -23.88 -34.25
C MET A 685 -23.98 -24.76 -33.03
N ALA A 686 -23.76 -26.07 -33.08
CA ALA A 686 -24.01 -26.98 -31.95
C ALA A 686 -23.07 -26.70 -30.75
N ASN A 687 -21.83 -26.26 -30.99
CA ASN A 687 -20.90 -25.81 -29.94
C ASN A 687 -21.23 -24.41 -29.39
N ALA A 688 -22.21 -23.71 -29.96
CA ALA A 688 -22.65 -22.40 -29.46
C ALA A 688 -23.81 -22.51 -28.44
N LEU A 689 -24.63 -23.57 -28.52
CA LEU A 689 -25.83 -23.73 -27.68
C LEU A 689 -25.56 -24.44 -26.34
N GLN A 690 -24.59 -25.37 -26.27
CA GLN A 690 -24.18 -25.99 -25.00
C GLN A 690 -23.28 -25.09 -24.13
N ASN A 691 -22.87 -23.97 -24.70
CA ASN A 691 -21.86 -23.03 -24.20
C ASN A 691 -22.49 -21.69 -23.76
N ALA A 692 -23.79 -21.50 -23.96
CA ALA A 692 -24.46 -20.21 -23.83
C ALA A 692 -24.59 -19.66 -22.39
N SER A 693 -24.53 -20.50 -21.33
CA SER A 693 -24.59 -20.01 -19.94
C SER A 693 -23.22 -19.75 -19.30
N GLY A 694 -22.15 -20.39 -19.78
CA GLY A 694 -20.77 -20.19 -19.29
C GLY A 694 -20.01 -19.07 -20.00
N LEU A 695 -20.44 -18.68 -21.21
CA LEU A 695 -19.73 -17.69 -22.04
C LEU A 695 -19.97 -16.23 -21.65
N ALA A 696 -21.03 -15.90 -20.92
CA ALA A 696 -21.26 -14.52 -20.51
C ALA A 696 -20.25 -14.09 -19.43
N ILE A 697 -20.06 -14.90 -18.38
CA ILE A 697 -19.15 -14.59 -17.27
C ILE A 697 -17.68 -14.67 -17.71
N SER A 698 -17.30 -15.66 -18.53
CA SER A 698 -15.91 -15.79 -19.00
C SER A 698 -15.49 -14.72 -20.01
N LYS A 699 -16.38 -14.31 -20.92
CA LYS A 699 -16.10 -13.20 -21.85
C LYS A 699 -16.05 -11.85 -21.14
N ILE A 700 -16.90 -11.65 -20.12
CA ILE A 700 -16.88 -10.43 -19.31
C ILE A 700 -15.58 -10.35 -18.51
N GLY A 701 -15.19 -11.41 -17.79
CA GLY A 701 -13.93 -11.46 -17.04
C GLY A 701 -12.68 -11.30 -17.93
N SER A 702 -12.63 -12.01 -19.06
CA SER A 702 -11.54 -11.89 -20.04
C SER A 702 -11.47 -10.50 -20.68
N LEU A 703 -12.61 -9.86 -20.98
CA LEU A 703 -12.67 -8.51 -21.53
C LEU A 703 -12.27 -7.45 -20.49
N PHE A 704 -12.72 -7.56 -19.23
CA PHE A 704 -12.31 -6.67 -18.15
C PHE A 704 -10.81 -6.78 -17.86
N ASN A 705 -10.24 -7.99 -17.87
CA ASN A 705 -8.81 -8.20 -17.71
C ASN A 705 -8.00 -7.68 -18.91
N PHE A 706 -8.48 -7.89 -20.14
CA PHE A 706 -7.88 -7.32 -21.34
C PHE A 706 -7.90 -5.78 -21.36
N LEU A 707 -9.03 -5.17 -20.99
CA LEU A 707 -9.17 -3.71 -20.86
C LEU A 707 -8.25 -3.17 -19.74
N ARG A 708 -8.17 -3.87 -18.60
CA ARG A 708 -7.25 -3.55 -17.51
C ARG A 708 -5.78 -3.59 -17.96
N PHE A 709 -5.37 -4.60 -18.72
CA PHE A 709 -4.02 -4.71 -19.28
C PHE A 709 -3.68 -3.55 -20.21
N LYS A 710 -4.54 -3.29 -21.20
CA LYS A 710 -4.32 -2.22 -22.20
C LYS A 710 -4.34 -0.81 -21.58
N LEU A 711 -5.03 -0.62 -20.45
CA LEU A 711 -5.15 0.68 -19.77
C LEU A 711 -4.12 0.92 -18.67
N LEU A 712 -3.46 -0.12 -18.16
CA LEU A 712 -2.54 -0.03 -17.00
C LEU A 712 -1.08 -0.38 -17.31
N MET A 713 -0.79 -1.09 -18.40
CA MET A 713 0.56 -1.55 -18.69
C MET A 713 1.12 -0.86 -19.94
N ASP A 714 2.09 0.03 -19.70
CA ASP A 714 2.83 0.78 -20.70
C ASP A 714 4.25 0.18 -20.79
N ASN A 715 4.68 -0.26 -21.97
CA ASN A 715 6.05 -0.73 -22.24
C ASN A 715 6.84 0.27 -23.10
N SER A 716 6.36 1.51 -23.20
CA SER A 716 6.97 2.55 -24.01
C SER A 716 8.24 3.13 -23.38
N GLU A 717 9.06 3.76 -24.22
CA GLU A 717 10.26 4.51 -23.87
C GLU A 717 9.98 5.69 -22.90
N ARG A 718 8.72 6.13 -22.75
CA ARG A 718 8.31 7.27 -21.90
C ARG A 718 8.04 6.89 -20.43
N GLY A 719 8.74 5.88 -19.90
CA GLY A 719 8.76 5.52 -18.48
C GLY A 719 7.99 4.26 -18.10
N GLY A 720 7.31 3.61 -19.05
CA GLY A 720 6.58 2.36 -18.83
C GLY A 720 7.49 1.16 -18.51
N SER A 721 8.52 0.92 -19.32
CA SER A 721 9.50 -0.14 -19.11
C SER A 721 10.28 0.01 -17.78
N LEU A 722 10.55 1.26 -17.37
CA LEU A 722 11.25 1.58 -16.13
C LEU A 722 10.42 1.17 -14.90
N LYS A 723 9.13 1.53 -14.87
CA LYS A 723 8.20 1.18 -13.77
C LYS A 723 8.08 -0.33 -13.56
N ASN A 724 8.06 -1.11 -14.64
CA ASN A 724 7.90 -2.57 -14.58
C ASN A 724 9.14 -3.29 -14.03
N ILE A 725 10.35 -2.82 -14.37
CA ILE A 725 11.62 -3.39 -13.89
C ILE A 725 11.85 -3.07 -12.40
N HIS A 726 11.57 -1.83 -11.97
CA HIS A 726 11.66 -1.45 -10.55
C HIS A 726 10.74 -2.30 -9.65
N ALA A 727 9.56 -2.71 -10.15
CA ALA A 727 8.59 -3.45 -9.35
C ALA A 727 9.04 -4.86 -8.93
N HIS A 728 9.97 -5.49 -9.67
CA HIS A 728 10.43 -6.86 -9.40
C HIS A 728 11.90 -6.95 -8.96
N TYR A 729 12.80 -6.18 -9.58
CA TYR A 729 14.24 -6.33 -9.34
C TYR A 729 14.77 -5.48 -8.18
N ASP A 730 14.05 -4.44 -7.78
CA ASP A 730 14.45 -3.54 -6.68
C ASP A 730 13.75 -3.91 -5.34
N ILE A 731 13.25 -5.14 -5.22
CA ILE A 731 12.59 -5.63 -4.00
C ILE A 731 13.60 -5.74 -2.85
N SER A 732 14.67 -6.51 -3.03
CA SER A 732 15.77 -6.66 -2.06
C SER A 732 16.88 -7.55 -2.61
N ASN A 733 18.10 -6.99 -2.75
CA ASN A 733 19.29 -7.77 -3.11
C ASN A 733 19.56 -8.90 -2.09
N ASP A 734 19.29 -8.67 -0.81
CA ASP A 734 19.49 -9.66 0.24
C ASP A 734 18.52 -10.84 0.12
N MET A 735 17.28 -10.57 -0.31
CA MET A 735 16.30 -11.61 -0.60
C MET A 735 16.76 -12.49 -1.77
N PHE A 736 17.16 -11.89 -2.90
CA PHE A 736 17.68 -12.65 -4.06
C PHE A 736 18.90 -13.49 -3.70
N ARG A 737 19.82 -12.93 -2.90
CA ARG A 737 20.98 -13.67 -2.38
C ARG A 737 20.60 -14.92 -1.60
N THR A 738 19.39 -15.05 -1.05
CA THR A 738 19.01 -16.26 -0.29
C THR A 738 18.96 -17.50 -1.17
N PHE A 739 18.51 -17.37 -2.43
CA PHE A 739 18.25 -18.51 -3.30
C PHE A 739 19.06 -18.57 -4.60
N LEU A 740 19.60 -17.44 -5.07
CA LEU A 740 20.52 -17.44 -6.21
C LEU A 740 21.84 -18.15 -5.87
N ASP A 741 22.61 -18.44 -6.90
CA ASP A 741 23.97 -18.94 -6.76
C ASP A 741 24.86 -17.87 -6.11
N LYS A 742 25.82 -18.28 -5.28
CA LYS A 742 26.58 -17.32 -4.45
C LYS A 742 27.71 -16.61 -5.20
N GLU A 743 28.04 -17.07 -6.40
CA GLU A 743 29.26 -16.65 -7.12
C GLU A 743 28.94 -15.65 -8.24
N THR A 744 27.95 -15.99 -9.08
CA THR A 744 27.57 -15.24 -10.27
C THR A 744 26.32 -14.37 -10.04
N LEU A 745 25.46 -14.72 -9.08
CA LEU A 745 24.14 -14.08 -8.83
C LEU A 745 23.29 -14.00 -10.09
N MET A 746 23.29 -15.07 -10.89
CA MET A 746 22.51 -15.16 -12.12
C MET A 746 21.06 -15.51 -11.78
N TYR A 747 20.16 -14.57 -12.04
CA TYR A 747 18.72 -14.80 -11.98
C TYR A 747 18.19 -15.13 -13.39
N SER A 748 18.72 -16.21 -13.95
CA SER A 748 18.37 -16.80 -15.25
C SER A 748 18.50 -18.32 -15.17
N SER A 749 18.07 -19.05 -16.20
CA SER A 749 18.33 -20.49 -16.28
C SER A 749 19.82 -20.82 -16.12
N ALA A 750 20.11 -21.92 -15.43
CA ALA A 750 21.43 -22.55 -15.41
C ALA A 750 21.52 -23.69 -16.45
N ILE A 751 22.72 -24.23 -16.69
CA ILE A 751 22.95 -25.42 -17.54
C ILE A 751 23.66 -26.50 -16.74
N TYR A 752 22.92 -27.54 -16.38
CA TYR A 752 23.41 -28.71 -15.64
C TYR A 752 24.01 -29.79 -16.53
N ASP A 753 24.84 -30.67 -15.96
CA ASP A 753 25.23 -31.91 -16.64
C ASP A 753 24.02 -32.85 -16.67
N ALA A 754 23.54 -33.18 -17.87
CA ALA A 754 22.39 -34.04 -18.07
C ALA A 754 22.83 -35.41 -18.59
N VAL A 755 22.37 -36.49 -17.95
CA VAL A 755 22.59 -37.88 -18.40
C VAL A 755 21.26 -38.60 -18.56
N ALA A 756 21.19 -39.58 -19.47
CA ALA A 756 19.98 -40.38 -19.63
C ALA A 756 19.61 -41.09 -18.31
N ALA A 757 18.32 -41.06 -17.97
CA ALA A 757 17.80 -41.77 -16.81
C ALA A 757 17.90 -43.30 -17.02
N PRO A 758 18.27 -44.09 -16.00
CA PRO A 758 18.28 -45.56 -16.11
C PRO A 758 16.87 -46.12 -16.41
N GLU A 759 16.76 -47.08 -17.35
CA GLU A 759 15.50 -47.67 -17.83
C GLU A 759 14.61 -48.31 -16.72
N ALA A 760 15.18 -48.62 -15.55
CA ALA A 760 14.51 -49.35 -14.47
C ALA A 760 13.63 -48.49 -13.53
N VAL A 761 13.60 -47.16 -13.72
CA VAL A 761 12.79 -46.25 -12.90
C VAL A 761 11.69 -45.70 -13.79
N GLY A 762 10.44 -46.14 -13.60
CA GLY A 762 9.28 -45.76 -14.42
C GLY A 762 9.34 -44.30 -14.86
N SER A 763 9.69 -44.09 -16.13
CA SER A 763 10.28 -42.83 -16.60
C SER A 763 9.29 -41.67 -16.53
N PRO A 764 9.68 -40.48 -16.01
CA PRO A 764 8.99 -39.25 -16.37
C PRO A 764 9.28 -38.90 -17.83
N SER A 765 8.47 -38.03 -18.39
CA SER A 765 8.38 -37.62 -19.80
C SER A 765 9.66 -37.02 -20.42
N SER A 766 10.77 -36.83 -19.69
CA SER A 766 12.02 -36.23 -20.22
C SER A 766 13.23 -37.17 -20.36
N GLY A 767 13.28 -38.30 -19.64
CA GLY A 767 14.40 -39.26 -19.75
C GLY A 767 15.79 -38.76 -19.32
N LEU A 768 15.89 -37.66 -18.56
CA LEU A 768 17.17 -37.06 -18.14
C LEU A 768 17.30 -36.93 -16.60
N VAL A 769 18.53 -37.08 -16.11
CA VAL A 769 18.98 -36.81 -14.72
C VAL A 769 19.99 -35.66 -14.77
N PHE A 770 19.76 -34.61 -13.98
CA PHE A 770 20.68 -33.48 -13.85
C PHE A 770 21.66 -33.68 -12.69
N LYS A 771 22.91 -33.25 -12.88
CA LYS A 771 24.00 -33.33 -11.90
C LYS A 771 24.73 -32.00 -11.78
N GLY A 772 25.36 -31.81 -10.62
CA GLY A 772 26.14 -30.61 -10.28
C GLY A 772 25.37 -29.66 -9.37
N SER A 773 26.10 -28.74 -8.75
CA SER A 773 25.54 -27.63 -7.98
C SER A 773 24.97 -26.54 -8.90
N LEU A 774 24.13 -25.66 -8.34
CA LEU A 774 23.62 -24.49 -9.07
C LEU A 774 24.77 -23.57 -9.51
N GLU A 775 25.79 -23.39 -8.66
CA GLU A 775 26.98 -22.60 -8.93
C GLU A 775 27.73 -23.13 -10.17
N GLU A 776 28.05 -24.44 -10.20
CA GLU A 776 28.69 -25.08 -11.36
C GLU A 776 27.83 -24.97 -12.63
N ALA A 777 26.51 -25.09 -12.47
CA ALA A 777 25.56 -24.98 -13.58
C ALA A 777 25.47 -23.56 -14.15
N GLN A 778 25.56 -22.53 -13.31
CA GLN A 778 25.60 -21.14 -13.76
C GLN A 778 26.92 -20.80 -14.47
N TRP A 779 28.06 -21.27 -13.97
CA TRP A 779 29.33 -21.10 -14.69
C TRP A 779 29.32 -21.78 -16.06
N ARG A 780 28.81 -23.01 -16.16
CA ARG A 780 28.66 -23.71 -17.44
C ARG A 780 27.74 -22.96 -18.40
N LYS A 781 26.70 -22.33 -17.87
CA LYS A 781 25.79 -21.49 -18.64
C LYS A 781 26.49 -20.24 -19.20
N LEU A 782 27.25 -19.53 -18.36
CA LEU A 782 28.04 -18.37 -18.80
C LEU A 782 29.08 -18.76 -19.87
N ASP A 783 29.77 -19.89 -19.67
CA ASP A 783 30.68 -20.47 -20.67
C ASP A 783 29.95 -20.76 -21.98
N THR A 784 28.78 -21.37 -21.92
CA THR A 784 27.98 -21.67 -23.12
C THR A 784 27.62 -20.40 -23.89
N LEU A 785 27.17 -19.33 -23.21
CA LEU A 785 26.86 -18.06 -23.85
C LEU A 785 28.10 -17.43 -24.51
N CYS A 786 29.24 -17.39 -23.82
CA CYS A 786 30.50 -16.87 -24.34
C CYS A 786 31.02 -17.71 -25.53
N ASP A 787 30.88 -19.02 -25.47
CA ASP A 787 31.30 -19.94 -26.54
C ASP A 787 30.40 -19.79 -27.78
N ARG A 788 29.09 -19.64 -27.60
CA ARG A 788 28.16 -19.32 -28.70
C ARG A 788 28.44 -17.97 -29.33
N ALA A 789 28.92 -17.02 -28.54
CA ALA A 789 29.39 -15.74 -29.03
C ALA A 789 30.79 -15.85 -29.68
N GLN A 790 31.53 -16.95 -29.50
CA GLN A 790 32.91 -17.09 -29.96
C GLN A 790 33.79 -15.90 -29.52
N LEU A 791 33.71 -15.55 -28.23
CA LEU A 791 34.44 -14.43 -27.65
C LEU A 791 35.95 -14.59 -27.85
N GLN A 792 36.62 -13.50 -28.20
CA GLN A 792 38.08 -13.41 -28.33
C GLN A 792 38.63 -12.28 -27.44
N PRO A 793 39.89 -12.38 -26.97
CA PRO A 793 40.53 -11.32 -26.21
C PRO A 793 40.52 -9.96 -26.91
N GLY A 794 40.25 -8.90 -26.15
CA GLY A 794 40.22 -7.51 -26.62
C GLY A 794 38.95 -7.11 -27.37
N GLN A 795 38.00 -8.02 -27.61
CA GLN A 795 36.73 -7.68 -28.27
C GLN A 795 35.85 -6.76 -27.41
N GLN A 796 35.05 -5.93 -28.08
CA GLN A 796 33.99 -5.13 -27.47
C GLN A 796 32.72 -5.97 -27.36
N LEU A 797 32.30 -6.25 -26.12
CA LEU A 797 31.07 -6.98 -25.79
C LEU A 797 30.02 -6.02 -25.23
N LEU A 798 28.80 -6.06 -25.77
CA LEU A 798 27.62 -5.44 -25.16
C LEU A 798 26.82 -6.49 -24.40
N ASP A 799 26.61 -6.28 -23.10
CA ASP A 799 25.76 -7.09 -22.23
C ASP A 799 24.43 -6.35 -21.97
N ILE A 800 23.37 -6.72 -22.68
CA ILE A 800 22.06 -6.06 -22.58
C ILE A 800 21.24 -6.73 -21.47
N GLY A 801 21.00 -5.99 -20.40
CA GLY A 801 20.36 -6.54 -19.19
C GLY A 801 21.35 -7.32 -18.33
N PHE A 802 22.50 -6.74 -18.01
CA PHE A 802 23.62 -7.42 -17.33
C PHE A 802 23.31 -7.96 -15.91
N GLY A 803 22.11 -7.69 -15.37
CA GLY A 803 21.70 -8.10 -14.03
C GLY A 803 22.68 -7.60 -12.98
N TRP A 804 23.20 -8.53 -12.16
CA TRP A 804 24.20 -8.21 -11.13
C TRP A 804 25.65 -8.30 -11.64
N GLY A 805 25.85 -8.37 -12.96
CA GLY A 805 27.15 -8.36 -13.61
C GLY A 805 27.82 -9.72 -13.78
N GLY A 806 27.10 -10.84 -13.57
CA GLY A 806 27.67 -12.19 -13.64
C GLY A 806 28.34 -12.52 -14.98
N LEU A 807 27.62 -12.31 -16.09
CA LEU A 807 28.15 -12.50 -17.44
C LEU A 807 29.27 -11.50 -17.76
N SER A 808 29.05 -10.22 -17.47
CA SER A 808 30.03 -9.16 -17.71
C SER A 808 31.38 -9.42 -17.02
N ILE A 809 31.36 -9.80 -15.75
CA ILE A 809 32.57 -10.15 -14.99
C ILE A 809 33.23 -11.39 -15.58
N HIS A 810 32.45 -12.42 -15.93
CA HIS A 810 32.99 -13.64 -16.52
C HIS A 810 33.69 -13.41 -17.85
N ALA A 811 33.04 -12.68 -18.77
CA ALA A 811 33.60 -12.36 -20.08
C ALA A 811 34.89 -11.53 -19.98
N ALA A 812 34.90 -10.52 -19.09
CA ALA A 812 36.10 -9.72 -18.85
C ALA A 812 37.24 -10.56 -18.23
N LYS A 813 36.94 -11.34 -17.19
CA LYS A 813 37.93 -12.09 -16.42
C LYS A 813 38.51 -13.28 -17.18
N LYS A 814 37.67 -14.08 -17.83
CA LYS A 814 38.08 -15.32 -18.51
C LYS A 814 38.56 -15.10 -19.94
N TYR A 815 37.90 -14.21 -20.68
CA TYR A 815 38.17 -14.00 -22.10
C TYR A 815 38.90 -12.68 -22.40
N GLY A 816 39.06 -11.77 -21.43
CA GLY A 816 39.76 -10.50 -21.64
C GLY A 816 38.98 -9.54 -22.54
N CYS A 817 37.64 -9.61 -22.54
CA CYS A 817 36.78 -8.71 -23.31
C CYS A 817 36.61 -7.35 -22.62
N HIS A 818 36.45 -6.30 -23.42
CA HIS A 818 35.95 -5.01 -22.94
C HIS A 818 34.43 -5.03 -22.96
N VAL A 819 33.81 -4.98 -21.79
CA VAL A 819 32.37 -5.15 -21.63
C VAL A 819 31.71 -3.81 -21.33
N THR A 820 30.70 -3.46 -22.14
CA THR A 820 29.72 -2.42 -21.79
C THR A 820 28.42 -3.12 -21.42
N GLY A 821 27.97 -2.98 -20.18
CA GLY A 821 26.67 -3.47 -19.76
C GLY A 821 25.65 -2.35 -19.67
N ILE A 822 24.43 -2.59 -20.15
CA ILE A 822 23.30 -1.67 -19.99
C ILE A 822 22.15 -2.32 -19.19
N THR A 823 21.52 -1.55 -18.30
CA THR A 823 20.33 -1.97 -17.53
C THR A 823 19.39 -0.78 -17.31
N LEU A 824 18.18 -1.05 -16.81
CA LEU A 824 17.26 -0.03 -16.29
C LEU A 824 17.22 0.01 -14.75
N SER A 825 17.80 -0.97 -14.04
CA SER A 825 17.84 -1.00 -12.57
C SER A 825 19.09 -0.32 -12.01
N VAL A 826 18.87 0.67 -11.14
CA VAL A 826 19.94 1.39 -10.43
C VAL A 826 20.58 0.47 -9.37
N GLU A 827 19.78 -0.34 -8.69
CA GLU A 827 20.24 -1.27 -7.65
C GLU A 827 21.13 -2.38 -8.21
N GLN A 828 20.75 -2.93 -9.37
CA GLN A 828 21.57 -3.90 -10.09
C GLN A 828 22.92 -3.32 -10.50
N LYS A 829 22.94 -2.09 -11.05
CA LYS A 829 24.18 -1.40 -11.38
C LYS A 829 25.08 -1.22 -10.16
N ALA A 830 24.54 -0.70 -9.05
CA ALA A 830 25.32 -0.44 -7.85
C ALA A 830 26.04 -1.70 -7.33
N LEU A 831 25.30 -2.82 -7.23
CA LEU A 831 25.90 -4.09 -6.79
C LEU A 831 26.83 -4.71 -7.85
N ALA A 832 26.54 -4.56 -9.14
CA ALA A 832 27.43 -5.04 -10.20
C ALA A 832 28.77 -4.28 -10.21
N GLU A 833 28.74 -2.94 -10.03
CA GLU A 833 29.95 -2.11 -9.92
C GLU A 833 30.79 -2.48 -8.69
N GLU A 834 30.16 -2.75 -7.54
CA GLU A 834 30.85 -3.25 -6.34
C GLU A 834 31.59 -4.56 -6.64
N ARG A 835 30.93 -5.49 -7.34
CA ARG A 835 31.52 -6.78 -7.71
C ARG A 835 32.66 -6.63 -8.71
N VAL A 836 32.52 -5.79 -9.74
CA VAL A 836 33.58 -5.47 -10.70
C VAL A 836 34.80 -4.90 -10.00
N LYS A 837 34.59 -3.96 -9.07
CA LYS A 837 35.66 -3.35 -8.27
C LYS A 837 36.37 -4.37 -7.39
N LYS A 838 35.61 -5.28 -6.75
CA LYS A 838 36.17 -6.36 -5.93
C LYS A 838 37.10 -7.28 -6.73
N GLU A 839 36.80 -7.49 -8.02
CA GLU A 839 37.61 -8.29 -8.94
C GLU A 839 38.72 -7.49 -9.66
N GLY A 840 38.79 -6.17 -9.46
CA GLY A 840 39.80 -5.30 -10.10
C GLY A 840 39.58 -5.07 -11.61
N LEU A 841 38.35 -5.25 -12.10
CA LEU A 841 38.03 -5.24 -13.54
C LEU A 841 37.49 -3.90 -14.06
N GLU A 842 37.63 -2.81 -13.29
CA GLU A 842 37.10 -1.47 -13.64
C GLU A 842 37.66 -0.91 -14.96
N HIS A 843 38.79 -1.43 -15.44
CA HIS A 843 39.41 -1.06 -16.71
C HIS A 843 38.87 -1.83 -17.92
N LEU A 844 38.13 -2.92 -17.69
CA LEU A 844 37.53 -3.76 -18.72
C LEU A 844 36.00 -3.67 -18.75
N VAL A 845 35.35 -3.32 -17.64
CA VAL A 845 33.89 -3.35 -17.52
C VAL A 845 33.34 -1.96 -17.20
N ASN A 846 32.39 -1.50 -18.01
CA ASN A 846 31.65 -0.27 -17.80
C ASN A 846 30.13 -0.54 -17.78
N PHE A 847 29.41 0.02 -16.82
CA PHE A 847 27.96 -0.15 -16.68
C PHE A 847 27.20 1.17 -16.81
N GLU A 848 26.10 1.15 -17.54
CA GLU A 848 25.22 2.31 -17.72
C GLU A 848 23.76 1.97 -17.40
N VAL A 849 23.06 2.90 -16.73
CA VAL A 849 21.59 2.85 -16.59
C VAL A 849 20.99 3.57 -17.77
N ILE A 850 20.54 2.82 -18.77
CA ILE A 850 20.03 3.38 -20.03
C ILE A 850 19.15 2.37 -20.77
N ASP A 851 18.10 2.87 -21.41
CA ASP A 851 17.28 2.08 -22.33
C ASP A 851 18.07 1.74 -23.61
N TYR A 852 17.98 0.48 -24.06
CA TYR A 852 18.70 -0.01 -25.23
C TYR A 852 18.38 0.79 -26.52
N ARG A 853 17.17 1.34 -26.65
CA ARG A 853 16.74 2.16 -27.80
C ARG A 853 17.47 3.49 -27.81
N THR A 854 17.55 4.13 -26.66
CA THR A 854 18.33 5.37 -26.50
C THR A 854 19.82 5.10 -26.69
N PHE A 855 20.34 3.99 -26.15
CA PHE A 855 21.74 3.58 -26.30
C PHE A 855 22.14 3.38 -27.76
N ALA A 856 21.29 2.72 -28.56
CA ALA A 856 21.54 2.46 -29.96
C ALA A 856 21.51 3.71 -30.85
N ARG A 857 20.81 4.77 -30.43
CA ARG A 857 20.72 6.04 -31.17
C ARG A 857 21.95 6.93 -30.97
N ARG A 858 22.83 6.64 -30.01
CA ARG A 858 24.05 7.41 -29.80
C ARG A 858 25.08 7.13 -30.90
N ALA A 859 25.61 8.19 -31.52
CA ALA A 859 26.49 8.08 -32.68
C ALA A 859 27.81 7.34 -32.37
N ASP A 860 28.33 7.45 -31.15
CA ASP A 860 29.54 6.78 -30.68
C ASP A 860 29.37 5.28 -30.46
N ASN A 861 28.12 4.79 -30.37
CA ASN A 861 27.82 3.37 -30.21
C ASN A 861 27.56 2.63 -31.53
N GLN A 862 27.38 3.35 -32.64
CA GLN A 862 27.06 2.74 -33.93
C GLN A 862 28.21 1.86 -34.44
N GLY A 863 27.92 0.59 -34.74
CA GLY A 863 28.91 -0.38 -35.21
C GLY A 863 30.09 -0.61 -34.26
N LYS A 864 29.91 -0.38 -32.95
CA LYS A 864 30.98 -0.43 -31.96
C LYS A 864 31.30 -1.85 -31.48
N PHE A 865 30.30 -2.71 -31.36
CA PHE A 865 30.42 -3.97 -30.64
C PHE A 865 30.68 -5.16 -31.57
N ASP A 866 31.71 -5.95 -31.22
CA ASP A 866 32.02 -7.21 -31.90
C ASP A 866 30.99 -8.29 -31.54
N ARG A 867 30.50 -8.26 -30.30
CA ARG A 867 29.61 -9.27 -29.74
C ARG A 867 28.54 -8.60 -28.90
N ILE A 868 27.33 -9.15 -28.96
CA ILE A 868 26.22 -8.73 -28.12
C ILE A 868 25.65 -9.97 -27.46
N ILE A 869 25.52 -9.97 -26.14
CA ILE A 869 24.83 -11.01 -25.40
C ILE A 869 23.66 -10.38 -24.64
N SER A 870 22.49 -10.99 -24.73
CA SER A 870 21.27 -10.54 -24.07
C SER A 870 20.63 -11.74 -23.39
N CYS A 871 20.61 -11.75 -22.06
CA CYS A 871 20.11 -12.87 -21.28
C CYS A 871 18.72 -12.56 -20.70
N GLU A 872 17.68 -13.27 -21.15
CA GLU A 872 16.30 -13.19 -20.59
C GLU A 872 15.79 -11.74 -20.43
N MET A 873 16.12 -10.90 -21.41
CA MET A 873 15.71 -9.48 -21.47
C MET A 873 14.52 -9.28 -22.41
N ILE A 874 14.39 -10.11 -23.44
CA ILE A 874 13.41 -9.92 -24.52
C ILE A 874 11.96 -10.04 -24.03
N GLU A 875 11.76 -10.75 -22.92
CA GLU A 875 10.51 -10.93 -22.20
C GLU A 875 9.95 -9.59 -21.67
N ALA A 876 10.82 -8.63 -21.37
CA ALA A 876 10.43 -7.30 -20.88
C ALA A 876 10.13 -6.30 -22.01
N VAL A 877 10.46 -6.62 -23.25
CA VAL A 877 10.30 -5.71 -24.41
C VAL A 877 8.84 -5.60 -24.83
N GLY A 878 8.09 -6.70 -24.75
CA GLY A 878 6.71 -6.78 -25.21
C GLY A 878 6.58 -6.93 -26.73
N HIS A 879 5.47 -7.54 -27.15
CA HIS A 879 5.24 -7.97 -28.54
C HIS A 879 5.41 -6.83 -29.58
N GLU A 880 4.88 -5.64 -29.28
CA GLU A 880 4.85 -4.51 -30.21
C GLU A 880 6.24 -3.92 -30.50
N HIS A 881 7.23 -4.18 -29.63
CA HIS A 881 8.58 -3.59 -29.70
C HIS A 881 9.66 -4.58 -30.15
N LEU A 882 9.32 -5.84 -30.46
CA LEU A 882 10.30 -6.84 -30.87
C LEU A 882 11.11 -6.41 -32.11
N CYS A 883 10.47 -5.81 -33.12
CA CYS A 883 11.16 -5.31 -34.31
C CYS A 883 12.14 -4.17 -33.97
N GLU A 884 11.75 -3.26 -33.06
CA GLU A 884 12.60 -2.15 -32.62
C GLU A 884 13.81 -2.66 -31.82
N PHE A 885 13.64 -3.73 -31.04
CA PHE A 885 14.75 -4.40 -30.37
C PHE A 885 15.82 -4.87 -31.38
N PHE A 886 15.42 -5.66 -32.39
CA PHE A 886 16.39 -6.15 -33.38
C PHE A 886 17.01 -5.02 -34.20
N TRP A 887 16.25 -3.97 -34.53
CA TRP A 887 16.78 -2.76 -35.15
C TRP A 887 17.90 -2.12 -34.29
N ALA A 888 17.63 -1.92 -32.99
CA ALA A 888 18.56 -1.27 -32.08
C ALA A 888 19.86 -2.07 -31.89
N VAL A 889 19.74 -3.39 -31.75
CA VAL A 889 20.88 -4.30 -31.67
C VAL A 889 21.72 -4.25 -32.95
N GLU A 890 21.08 -4.22 -34.13
CA GLU A 890 21.81 -4.12 -35.40
C GLU A 890 22.59 -2.81 -35.54
N GLN A 891 22.07 -1.68 -35.03
CA GLN A 891 22.75 -0.37 -35.13
C GLN A 891 24.12 -0.37 -34.44
N VAL A 892 24.24 -1.06 -33.31
CA VAL A 892 25.46 -1.05 -32.49
C VAL A 892 26.43 -2.19 -32.82
N LEU A 893 25.97 -3.16 -33.61
CA LEU A 893 26.74 -4.35 -33.99
C LEU A 893 27.67 -4.08 -35.19
N LYS A 894 28.97 -4.39 -35.05
CA LYS A 894 29.94 -4.42 -36.16
C LYS A 894 29.49 -5.34 -37.28
N TYR A 895 29.97 -5.12 -38.51
CA TYR A 895 29.54 -5.85 -39.71
C TYR A 895 29.58 -7.38 -39.56
N ASP A 896 30.68 -7.90 -39.02
CA ASP A 896 30.95 -9.31 -38.73
C ASP A 896 30.60 -9.73 -37.29
N GLY A 897 29.80 -8.91 -36.60
CA GLY A 897 29.39 -9.17 -35.23
C GLY A 897 28.39 -10.32 -35.09
N VAL A 898 28.31 -10.84 -33.87
CA VAL A 898 27.44 -11.97 -33.49
C VAL A 898 26.60 -11.58 -32.28
N ILE A 899 25.32 -11.95 -32.32
CA ILE A 899 24.39 -11.77 -31.20
C ILE A 899 24.06 -13.14 -30.62
N VAL A 900 24.16 -13.28 -29.31
CA VAL A 900 23.64 -14.41 -28.56
C VAL A 900 22.51 -13.92 -27.67
N MET A 901 21.32 -14.47 -27.85
CA MET A 901 20.14 -14.13 -27.06
C MET A 901 19.63 -15.36 -26.34
N GLU A 902 19.49 -15.29 -25.03
CA GLU A 902 18.70 -16.26 -24.27
C GLU A 902 17.28 -15.71 -24.06
N ALA A 903 16.28 -16.51 -24.38
CA ALA A 903 14.88 -16.11 -24.34
C ALA A 903 13.98 -17.25 -23.89
N ILE A 904 13.14 -16.99 -22.90
CA ILE A 904 11.98 -17.79 -22.55
C ILE A 904 10.95 -17.63 -23.67
N THR A 905 10.50 -18.76 -24.22
CA THR A 905 9.54 -18.77 -25.32
C THR A 905 8.28 -19.56 -25.02
N THR A 906 7.17 -19.00 -25.52
CA THR A 906 5.85 -19.61 -25.48
C THR A 906 5.63 -20.44 -26.76
N PRO A 907 5.03 -21.65 -26.69
CA PRO A 907 4.68 -22.43 -27.87
C PRO A 907 3.76 -21.68 -28.83
N GLU A 908 4.00 -21.84 -30.13
CA GLU A 908 3.34 -21.09 -31.20
C GLU A 908 1.81 -21.11 -31.11
N MET A 909 1.24 -22.30 -30.88
CA MET A 909 -0.21 -22.52 -30.78
C MET A 909 -0.89 -21.73 -29.66
N ARG A 910 -0.15 -21.22 -28.66
CA ARG A 910 -0.68 -20.43 -27.54
C ARG A 910 -0.40 -18.94 -27.70
N TYR A 911 0.56 -18.55 -28.55
CA TYR A 911 1.11 -17.21 -28.54
C TYR A 911 0.09 -16.13 -28.90
N GLU A 912 -0.73 -16.34 -29.94
CA GLU A 912 -1.78 -15.37 -30.31
C GLU A 912 -2.81 -15.10 -29.19
N THR A 913 -3.11 -16.12 -28.39
CA THR A 913 -4.01 -15.97 -27.25
C THR A 913 -3.28 -15.31 -26.08
N TYR A 914 -2.02 -15.71 -25.85
CA TYR A 914 -1.18 -15.19 -24.78
C TYR A 914 -0.99 -13.67 -24.89
N ILE A 915 -0.70 -13.13 -26.07
CA ILE A 915 -0.56 -11.67 -26.27
C ILE A 915 -1.87 -10.88 -26.10
N ARG A 916 -3.02 -11.56 -26.02
CA ARG A 916 -4.35 -10.95 -25.85
C ARG A 916 -4.95 -11.20 -24.46
N THR A 917 -4.22 -11.87 -23.56
CA THR A 917 -4.72 -12.27 -22.25
C THR A 917 -3.71 -11.96 -21.15
N THR A 918 -4.19 -11.93 -19.91
CA THR A 918 -3.35 -11.75 -18.72
C THR A 918 -3.35 -13.00 -17.87
N ASP A 919 -2.20 -13.30 -17.27
CA ASP A 919 -2.03 -14.38 -16.32
C ASP A 919 -1.36 -13.89 -15.02
N PHE A 920 -1.08 -14.82 -14.12
CA PHE A 920 -0.38 -14.54 -12.86
C PHE A 920 0.99 -13.88 -13.08
N ILE A 921 1.74 -14.34 -14.08
CA ILE A 921 3.11 -13.89 -14.33
C ILE A 921 3.09 -12.43 -14.80
N ASN A 922 2.34 -12.11 -15.85
CA ASN A 922 2.34 -10.77 -16.43
C ASN A 922 1.54 -9.71 -15.64
N THR A 923 0.86 -10.14 -14.56
CA THR A 923 0.09 -9.26 -13.67
C THR A 923 0.75 -9.04 -12.31
N ILE A 924 1.39 -10.08 -11.73
CA ILE A 924 1.88 -10.06 -10.35
C ILE A 924 3.42 -10.10 -10.27
N ILE A 925 4.08 -10.93 -11.08
CA ILE A 925 5.55 -11.12 -10.99
C ILE A 925 6.28 -10.17 -11.94
N PHE A 926 5.96 -10.22 -13.24
CA PHE A 926 6.57 -9.40 -14.27
C PHE A 926 5.51 -8.56 -14.99
N PRO A 927 4.99 -7.47 -14.37
CA PRO A 927 4.06 -6.56 -15.01
C PRO A 927 4.48 -6.17 -16.42
N GLY A 928 3.63 -6.42 -17.42
CA GLY A 928 3.87 -6.08 -18.82
C GLY A 928 4.81 -7.03 -19.57
N GLY A 929 5.39 -8.02 -18.89
CA GLY A 929 6.24 -9.05 -19.48
C GLY A 929 5.45 -10.01 -20.37
N ILE A 930 6.05 -10.38 -21.51
CA ILE A 930 5.49 -11.32 -22.48
C ILE A 930 6.62 -12.19 -23.00
N CYS A 931 6.58 -13.50 -22.75
CA CYS A 931 7.48 -14.47 -23.38
C CYS A 931 7.10 -14.69 -24.86
N PRO A 932 7.92 -14.27 -25.84
CA PRO A 932 7.60 -14.37 -27.26
C PRO A 932 7.58 -15.82 -27.76
N SER A 933 7.02 -16.09 -28.93
CA SER A 933 7.27 -17.37 -29.61
C SER A 933 8.55 -17.32 -30.44
N LEU A 934 9.14 -18.48 -30.75
CA LEU A 934 10.30 -18.56 -31.64
C LEU A 934 9.98 -17.92 -33.01
N HIS A 935 8.77 -18.16 -33.55
CA HIS A 935 8.37 -17.54 -34.81
C HIS A 935 8.35 -16.02 -34.71
N ALA A 936 7.78 -15.47 -33.64
CA ALA A 936 7.70 -14.02 -33.44
C ALA A 936 9.09 -13.37 -33.32
N LEU A 937 10.04 -14.05 -32.65
CA LEU A 937 11.43 -13.57 -32.55
C LEU A 937 12.10 -13.53 -33.93
N VAL A 938 12.02 -14.61 -34.69
CA VAL A 938 12.63 -14.70 -36.03
C VAL A 938 11.98 -13.73 -37.01
N ASP A 939 10.65 -13.63 -36.99
CA ASP A 939 9.90 -12.70 -37.83
C ASP A 939 10.25 -11.24 -37.50
N ALA A 940 10.39 -10.90 -36.22
CA ALA A 940 10.83 -9.58 -35.77
C ALA A 940 12.28 -9.29 -36.18
N ALA A 941 13.18 -10.27 -36.07
CA ALA A 941 14.55 -10.13 -36.55
C ALA A 941 14.60 -9.82 -38.04
N TYR A 942 13.82 -10.53 -38.86
CA TYR A 942 13.83 -10.37 -40.32
C TYR A 942 13.12 -9.09 -40.79
N LYS A 943 12.15 -8.59 -40.01
CA LYS A 943 11.45 -7.34 -40.32
C LYS A 943 12.18 -6.10 -39.80
N GLY A 944 12.80 -6.21 -38.63
CA GLY A 944 13.47 -5.11 -37.94
C GLY A 944 14.95 -4.96 -38.27
N SER A 945 15.58 -5.98 -38.86
CA SER A 945 17.02 -6.00 -39.14
C SER A 945 17.38 -6.86 -40.35
N THR A 946 18.67 -6.93 -40.70
CA THR A 946 19.19 -7.89 -41.71
C THR A 946 19.70 -9.20 -41.11
N LEU A 947 19.50 -9.43 -39.81
CA LEU A 947 20.06 -10.57 -39.08
C LEU A 947 19.37 -11.89 -39.44
N THR A 948 20.16 -12.96 -39.56
CA THR A 948 19.73 -14.34 -39.79
C THR A 948 19.96 -15.20 -38.55
N LEU A 949 19.05 -16.13 -38.29
CA LEU A 949 19.21 -17.11 -37.22
C LEU A 949 20.19 -18.20 -37.65
N GLU A 950 21.27 -18.38 -36.89
CA GLU A 950 22.38 -19.29 -37.19
C GLU A 950 22.34 -20.57 -36.34
N HIS A 951 21.87 -20.48 -35.08
CA HIS A 951 21.87 -21.60 -34.15
C HIS A 951 20.80 -21.46 -33.06
N ILE A 952 20.35 -22.60 -32.54
CA ILE A 952 19.38 -22.69 -31.44
C ILE A 952 19.81 -23.81 -30.48
N ASP A 953 19.94 -23.50 -29.19
CA ASP A 953 19.93 -24.49 -28.12
C ASP A 953 18.64 -24.36 -27.30
N ASN A 954 18.02 -25.48 -26.92
CA ASN A 954 16.86 -25.48 -26.02
C ASN A 954 17.28 -25.99 -24.65
N ILE A 955 17.27 -25.10 -23.65
CA ILE A 955 17.66 -25.38 -22.27
C ILE A 955 16.47 -25.42 -21.31
N GLY A 956 15.23 -25.46 -21.80
CA GLY A 956 14.02 -25.36 -20.97
C GLY A 956 13.97 -26.34 -19.79
N LEU A 957 14.39 -27.60 -19.99
CA LEU A 957 14.41 -28.58 -18.89
C LEU A 957 15.46 -28.27 -17.81
N HIS A 958 16.55 -27.60 -18.16
CA HIS A 958 17.53 -27.12 -17.18
C HIS A 958 16.95 -25.96 -16.35
N TYR A 959 16.05 -25.16 -16.93
CA TYR A 959 15.34 -24.12 -16.19
C TYR A 959 14.38 -24.71 -15.14
N ALA A 960 13.70 -25.81 -15.47
CA ALA A 960 12.89 -26.53 -14.47
C ALA A 960 13.74 -26.95 -13.26
N GLU A 961 14.94 -27.48 -13.49
CA GLU A 961 15.86 -27.84 -12.41
C GLU A 961 16.34 -26.61 -11.63
N THR A 962 16.65 -25.52 -12.33
CA THR A 962 17.06 -24.23 -11.73
C THR A 962 15.98 -23.70 -10.77
N LEU A 963 14.72 -23.70 -11.20
CA LEU A 963 13.57 -23.22 -10.41
C LEU A 963 13.29 -24.11 -9.20
N ALA A 964 13.43 -25.43 -9.34
CA ALA A 964 13.30 -26.35 -8.23
C ALA A 964 14.37 -26.08 -7.14
N GLU A 965 15.62 -25.85 -7.56
CA GLU A 965 16.71 -25.54 -6.64
C GLU A 965 16.57 -24.15 -6.00
N TRP A 966 16.12 -23.13 -6.75
CA TRP A 966 15.78 -21.82 -6.20
C TRP A 966 14.68 -21.91 -5.14
N ARG A 967 13.59 -22.63 -5.43
CA ARG A 967 12.50 -22.85 -4.47
C ARG A 967 13.02 -23.49 -3.18
N ARG A 968 13.81 -24.55 -3.31
CA ARG A 968 14.40 -25.25 -2.16
C ARG A 968 15.27 -24.32 -1.30
N ARG A 969 16.15 -23.53 -1.92
CA ARG A 969 17.02 -22.58 -1.20
C ARG A 969 16.24 -21.43 -0.55
N PHE A 970 15.22 -20.93 -1.26
CA PHE A 970 14.33 -19.88 -0.76
C PHE A 970 13.57 -20.35 0.50
N ASN A 971 12.94 -21.52 0.42
CA ASN A 971 12.21 -22.11 1.56
C ASN A 971 13.14 -22.46 2.72
N SER A 972 14.35 -22.98 2.44
CA SER A 972 15.37 -23.22 3.47
C SER A 972 15.81 -21.92 4.18
N SER A 973 15.64 -20.78 3.53
CA SER A 973 16.00 -19.45 4.04
C SER A 973 14.79 -18.69 4.62
N GLU A 974 13.64 -19.33 4.81
CA GLU A 974 12.39 -18.71 5.28
C GLU A 974 12.61 -17.81 6.51
N LYS A 975 13.35 -18.27 7.52
CA LYS A 975 13.62 -17.50 8.74
C LYS A 975 14.38 -16.20 8.45
N THR A 976 15.29 -16.22 7.49
CA THR A 976 16.06 -15.04 7.08
C THR A 976 15.18 -14.09 6.30
N VAL A 977 14.40 -14.60 5.33
CA VAL A 977 13.45 -13.82 4.53
C VAL A 977 12.42 -13.12 5.43
N ARG A 978 11.87 -13.81 6.43
CA ARG A 978 10.93 -13.21 7.38
C ARG A 978 11.54 -12.12 8.27
N LYS A 979 12.81 -12.28 8.67
CA LYS A 979 13.53 -11.23 9.41
C LYS A 979 13.72 -9.96 8.61
N MET A 980 13.69 -10.04 7.27
CA MET A 980 13.72 -8.87 6.39
C MET A 980 12.36 -8.15 6.29
N GLY A 981 11.32 -8.65 6.94
CA GLY A 981 9.97 -8.04 6.95
C GLY A 981 8.97 -8.66 5.96
N PHE A 982 9.35 -9.72 5.24
CA PHE A 982 8.44 -10.41 4.31
C PHE A 982 7.48 -11.37 5.02
N ASP A 983 6.20 -11.32 4.67
CA ASP A 983 5.11 -12.03 5.33
C ASP A 983 4.71 -13.35 4.63
N ASP A 984 3.66 -14.01 5.11
CA ASP A 984 3.17 -15.26 4.51
C ASP A 984 2.61 -15.07 3.10
N VAL A 985 2.08 -13.89 2.76
CA VAL A 985 1.58 -13.60 1.42
C VAL A 985 2.77 -13.59 0.46
N PHE A 986 3.83 -12.87 0.79
CA PHE A 986 5.06 -12.83 0.01
C PHE A 986 5.62 -14.25 -0.23
N MET A 987 5.73 -15.06 0.84
CA MET A 987 6.20 -16.44 0.73
C MET A 987 5.34 -17.29 -0.22
N ARG A 988 4.01 -17.11 -0.19
CA ARG A 988 3.07 -17.78 -1.12
C ARG A 988 3.25 -17.30 -2.55
N VAL A 989 3.43 -16.00 -2.78
CA VAL A 989 3.64 -15.46 -4.14
C VAL A 989 4.88 -16.11 -4.77
N TRP A 990 5.99 -16.21 -4.03
CA TRP A 990 7.25 -16.71 -4.57
C TRP A 990 7.21 -18.23 -4.79
N ASN A 991 6.58 -18.97 -3.88
CA ASN A 991 6.33 -20.40 -4.07
C ASN A 991 5.40 -20.66 -5.26
N TYR A 992 4.32 -19.90 -5.43
CA TYR A 992 3.44 -20.03 -6.59
C TYR A 992 4.17 -19.73 -7.89
N TYR A 993 4.97 -18.66 -7.92
CA TYR A 993 5.79 -18.30 -9.07
C TYR A 993 6.77 -19.41 -9.48
N MET A 994 7.62 -19.86 -8.56
CA MET A 994 8.66 -20.85 -8.88
C MET A 994 8.05 -22.19 -9.29
N THR A 995 6.97 -22.63 -8.61
CA THR A 995 6.29 -23.90 -8.91
C THR A 995 5.50 -23.85 -10.23
N TYR A 996 4.85 -22.72 -10.53
CA TYR A 996 4.12 -22.51 -11.78
C TYR A 996 5.07 -22.52 -12.99
N CYS A 997 6.17 -21.78 -12.90
CA CYS A 997 7.19 -21.77 -13.95
C CYS A 997 7.91 -23.12 -14.08
N GLU A 998 8.25 -23.77 -12.96
CA GLU A 998 8.87 -25.10 -12.98
C GLU A 998 7.99 -26.09 -13.76
N ALA A 999 6.69 -26.15 -13.43
CA ALA A 999 5.77 -27.04 -14.12
C ALA A 999 5.69 -26.76 -15.63
N GLY A 1000 5.67 -25.48 -16.03
CA GLY A 1000 5.65 -25.06 -17.43
C GLY A 1000 6.87 -25.56 -18.23
N PHE A 1001 8.08 -25.39 -17.68
CA PHE A 1001 9.31 -25.87 -18.31
C PHE A 1001 9.46 -27.39 -18.25
N ARG A 1002 9.11 -28.01 -17.11
CA ARG A 1002 9.21 -29.47 -16.91
C ARG A 1002 8.29 -30.23 -17.86
N SER A 1003 7.11 -29.69 -18.11
CA SER A 1003 6.16 -30.24 -19.09
C SER A 1003 6.48 -29.84 -20.55
N GLN A 1004 7.54 -29.06 -20.77
CA GLN A 1004 7.91 -28.49 -22.08
C GLN A 1004 6.78 -27.68 -22.73
N THR A 1005 5.91 -27.07 -21.92
CA THR A 1005 4.88 -26.13 -22.40
C THR A 1005 5.36 -24.68 -22.36
N GLN A 1006 6.58 -24.48 -21.87
CA GLN A 1006 7.44 -23.31 -22.06
C GLN A 1006 8.85 -23.81 -22.38
N HIS A 1007 9.61 -23.01 -23.13
CA HIS A 1007 11.00 -23.32 -23.46
C HIS A 1007 11.91 -22.16 -23.08
N CYS A 1008 13.19 -22.43 -22.91
CA CYS A 1008 14.20 -21.39 -22.82
C CYS A 1008 15.24 -21.67 -23.90
N LEU A 1009 15.43 -20.72 -24.82
CA LEU A 1009 16.21 -20.90 -26.04
C LEU A 1009 17.43 -19.98 -26.02
N ILE A 1010 18.60 -20.51 -26.35
CA ILE A 1010 19.77 -19.70 -26.72
C ILE A 1010 19.80 -19.61 -28.24
N LEU A 1011 19.63 -18.42 -28.77
CA LEU A 1011 19.56 -18.10 -30.19
C LEU A 1011 20.80 -17.33 -30.61
N VAL A 1012 21.43 -17.74 -31.72
CA VAL A 1012 22.56 -17.02 -32.30
C VAL A 1012 22.13 -16.36 -33.59
N PHE A 1013 22.34 -15.05 -33.70
CA PHE A 1013 22.06 -14.28 -34.91
C PHE A 1013 23.32 -13.63 -35.47
N SER A 1014 23.41 -13.56 -36.80
CA SER A 1014 24.51 -12.90 -37.50
C SER A 1014 24.01 -12.26 -38.81
N ARG A 1015 24.84 -11.45 -39.48
CA ARG A 1015 24.49 -10.95 -40.82
C ARG A 1015 24.75 -12.01 -41.90
N PRO A 1016 23.97 -12.03 -42.99
CA PRO A 1016 24.23 -12.90 -44.12
C PRO A 1016 25.67 -12.79 -44.62
N GLY A 1017 26.33 -13.95 -44.75
CA GLY A 1017 27.71 -14.01 -45.22
C GLY A 1017 28.78 -13.65 -44.18
N ASN A 1018 28.45 -13.64 -42.88
CA ASN A 1018 29.44 -13.48 -41.82
C ASN A 1018 30.43 -14.66 -41.79
N ARG A 1019 31.59 -14.48 -42.42
CA ARG A 1019 32.66 -15.50 -42.48
C ARG A 1019 33.47 -15.62 -41.19
N ALA A 1020 33.30 -14.68 -40.26
CA ALA A 1020 33.97 -14.73 -38.96
C ALA A 1020 33.29 -15.70 -37.99
N LEU A 1021 32.02 -16.06 -38.23
CA LEU A 1021 31.30 -17.04 -37.44
C LEU A 1021 31.64 -18.46 -37.93
N VAL A 1022 32.35 -19.24 -37.10
CA VAL A 1022 32.61 -20.65 -37.36
C VAL A 1022 31.33 -21.47 -37.12
N PRO A 1023 31.00 -22.49 -37.94
CA PRO A 1023 29.82 -23.32 -37.71
C PRO A 1023 29.79 -23.93 -36.31
N LEU A 1024 28.70 -23.67 -35.57
CA LEU A 1024 28.58 -24.05 -34.15
C LEU A 1024 28.48 -25.58 -33.94
N SER A 1025 28.12 -26.35 -34.97
CA SER A 1025 28.17 -27.82 -34.95
C SER A 1025 29.61 -28.37 -34.80
N GLU A 1026 30.60 -27.63 -35.30
CA GLU A 1026 32.03 -27.97 -35.18
C GLU A 1026 32.63 -27.49 -33.84
N SER A 1027 31.90 -26.66 -33.10
CA SER A 1027 32.34 -26.06 -31.83
C SER A 1027 32.03 -26.90 -30.58
N ARG A 1028 31.37 -28.07 -30.71
CA ARG A 1028 31.16 -29.01 -29.59
C ARG A 1028 32.48 -29.46 -28.93
N SER A 1029 33.63 -29.20 -29.56
CA SER A 1029 34.99 -29.47 -29.09
C SER A 1029 35.81 -28.22 -28.71
N VAL A 1030 35.25 -27.00 -28.77
CA VAL A 1030 35.97 -25.75 -28.40
C VAL A 1030 35.95 -25.51 -26.87
N THR A 1031 35.32 -26.40 -26.10
CA THR A 1031 35.32 -26.45 -24.63
C THR A 1031 36.69 -26.75 -23.98
N GLN A 1032 37.82 -26.44 -24.63
CA GLN A 1032 39.16 -26.50 -24.04
C GLN A 1032 40.16 -25.48 -24.64
N MET A 1033 39.78 -24.21 -24.85
CA MET A 1033 40.82 -23.18 -24.67
C MET A 1033 41.07 -23.07 -23.17
N LYS A 1034 42.26 -23.51 -22.73
CA LYS A 1034 42.71 -23.26 -21.35
C LYS A 1034 42.60 -21.75 -21.09
N ALA A 1035 41.97 -21.38 -19.98
CA ALA A 1035 42.02 -20.01 -19.50
C ALA A 1035 43.49 -19.54 -19.51
N LEU A 1036 43.73 -18.32 -19.99
CA LEU A 1036 45.06 -17.74 -19.99
C LEU A 1036 45.60 -17.79 -18.56
N THR A 1037 46.80 -18.30 -18.39
CA THR A 1037 47.46 -18.28 -17.10
C THR A 1037 47.66 -16.82 -16.67
N GLU A 1038 47.69 -16.58 -15.36
CA GLU A 1038 47.94 -15.25 -14.80
C GLU A 1038 49.24 -14.62 -15.36
N ALA A 1039 50.21 -15.46 -15.75
CA ALA A 1039 51.42 -15.05 -16.44
C ALA A 1039 51.18 -14.55 -17.88
N GLU A 1040 50.32 -15.22 -18.65
CA GLU A 1040 49.97 -14.83 -20.03
C GLU A 1040 49.13 -13.55 -20.06
N VAL A 1041 48.21 -13.39 -19.11
CA VAL A 1041 47.44 -12.14 -18.94
C VAL A 1041 48.36 -10.97 -18.60
N ASN A 1042 49.28 -11.15 -17.65
CA ASN A 1042 50.24 -10.10 -17.26
C ASN A 1042 51.28 -9.78 -18.34
N GLN A 1043 51.60 -10.74 -19.23
CA GLN A 1043 52.48 -10.51 -20.38
C GLN A 1043 51.78 -9.73 -21.50
N TRP A 1044 50.46 -9.91 -21.65
CA TRP A 1044 49.66 -9.19 -22.64
C TRP A 1044 49.29 -7.76 -22.18
N LEU A 1045 49.15 -7.54 -20.86
CA LEU A 1045 48.91 -6.22 -20.28
C LEU A 1045 50.15 -5.29 -20.25
N LYS A 1046 51.35 -5.84 -20.48
CA LYS A 1046 52.61 -5.07 -20.65
C LYS A 1046 52.86 -4.78 -22.11
#